data_AF-A0A846UEV0-F1
#
_entry.id   AF-A0A846UEV0-F1
#
_cell.length_a   1.000
_cell.length_b   1.000
_cell.length_c   1.000
_cell.angle_alpha   90.00
_cell.angle_beta   90.00
_cell.angle_gamma   90.00
#
_symmetry.space_group_name_H-M   'P 1'
#
loop_
_entity.id
_entity.type
_entity.pdbx_description
1 polymer ?
#
loop_
_entity_poly.entity_id
_entity_poly.type
_entity_poly.pdbx_seq_one_letter_code
_entity_poly.pdbx_strand_id
1 'polypeptide(L)'
;MLAACVALAACGGAKDDDAAPAPNSGANPPAPTPAPSPSPAPAPSPTPSPAPAPSPAPAPAPAPAPSPSPSPSPSPAALALPIEVLGAGAPDAATIVATDLTLDATAAAQATRLSVQCHRCGFYNSPEYQALAKPVTKIAGSLRIVGARNGSAAPWIDISDSTVTLPDVERSHGGVNGGLLTIRFSVPLDAATRARLVASGGNRIEFRFNGTDGSSNGYRILDLQLQDDSGKNLLAMPKQWADIGAEKTAGRTASADSTAGQALWSGTNLLMKSPIVDVKIRAACSSCHASDGRDLQYFNFSNNSIVQRSRFHGLSEAQGKQIAAYLRFTLADKVPHVAQATPWNPPYQPGPGLDSRPIVEWAAGAGLDAVLPDAKSFVNVFTGKAATSTAAVTQAELDAAMDPSPGKVLNTREMPIPLQLPDWSAWLPIESPLDIWAPEAGQAQGLFETQGDDGSNPIKVVKRVSDFLKANQNPNGVYGDWSHLTPELRERAQAWLNDVGGKTIDFAGGGRGSRVSGDPSKPYGGEVGGRKLQALMSAQTASAANLPAAFTKEAFIERALFGVIRWMGVKQWELAHTHGLEGPQDVLHGARNSSGQWAGVGEKRGWPFSWPSVFYMAPHILYVPASGRENYFSWEPRLVSFYRTNQWYQLQMTVNPGWPGASEGPMDWPYHMGFTTAMVDDLMTAKAPAAVSASHLARYFQVRTKLAQLANTNLPFNVPDPADPTNLFKNKGLQSKADLANHKLGIGEVVDRGPDDWEKTRFRQLDSVTPGLHLMFINSSISLYNTLYANTTYEQWRRCDPNATFGTESEVKSGFRFCLDAKRTPLPLNDKGQPHLVGGWVDWTTEQYTSWSVISARNHGAEAQRLKTFSDWTTRMWPN
;
A
#
# COMPACT_ATOMS: atom_id res chain seq x y z
N MET A 1 36.40 36.09 -2.30
CA MET A 1 36.54 37.54 -2.02
C MET A 1 35.14 38.18 -2.09
N LEU A 2 35.03 39.48 -1.78
CA LEU A 2 33.78 40.27 -1.69
C LEU A 2 32.91 40.12 -2.98
N ALA A 3 31.58 40.07 -2.97
CA ALA A 3 30.50 40.73 -2.22
C ALA A 3 29.92 42.01 -2.87
N ALA A 4 28.62 41.93 -3.21
CA ALA A 4 27.56 42.97 -3.12
C ALA A 4 27.49 44.12 -4.17
N CYS A 5 26.37 44.82 -4.45
CA CYS A 5 24.89 44.58 -4.35
C CYS A 5 24.12 45.83 -4.92
N VAL A 6 22.92 45.65 -5.53
CA VAL A 6 21.84 46.70 -5.75
C VAL A 6 22.23 47.90 -6.69
N ALA A 7 21.39 48.71 -7.38
CA ALA A 7 19.93 48.95 -7.60
C ALA A 7 19.70 49.33 -9.12
N LEU A 8 18.58 49.84 -9.69
CA LEU A 8 17.10 49.82 -9.53
C LEU A 8 16.49 51.20 -9.99
N ALA A 9 15.45 51.20 -10.85
CA ALA A 9 14.56 52.32 -11.28
C ALA A 9 15.12 53.51 -12.15
N ALA A 10 14.34 54.29 -12.95
CA ALA A 10 13.04 54.09 -13.65
C ALA A 10 12.65 55.28 -14.62
N CYS A 11 11.60 55.09 -15.44
CA CYS A 11 10.65 56.07 -16.04
C CYS A 11 10.96 56.91 -17.32
N GLY A 12 9.92 57.08 -18.16
CA GLY A 12 9.73 58.10 -19.24
C GLY A 12 9.95 57.62 -20.70
N GLY A 13 9.16 57.98 -21.72
CA GLY A 13 7.80 58.57 -21.77
C GLY A 13 7.51 59.50 -22.98
N ALA A 14 6.43 59.23 -23.76
CA ALA A 14 5.82 60.13 -24.79
C ALA A 14 6.64 60.37 -26.10
N LYS A 15 6.11 60.80 -27.27
CA LYS A 15 4.73 61.04 -27.80
C LYS A 15 4.77 61.26 -29.35
N ASP A 16 3.60 61.23 -30.03
CA ASP A 16 3.17 61.90 -31.30
C ASP A 16 4.04 61.82 -32.59
N ASP A 17 3.57 61.77 -33.85
CA ASP A 17 2.33 61.39 -34.60
C ASP A 17 2.81 61.03 -36.07
N ASP A 18 2.18 61.09 -37.26
CA ASP A 18 0.89 61.55 -37.85
C ASP A 18 0.68 60.90 -39.28
N ALA A 19 -0.47 61.16 -39.93
CA ALA A 19 -0.75 61.19 -41.39
C ALA A 19 -1.02 59.90 -42.23
N ALA A 20 -1.92 60.04 -43.22
CA ALA A 20 -2.44 59.03 -44.18
C ALA A 20 -2.52 59.67 -45.63
N PRO A 21 -3.36 59.32 -46.66
CA PRO A 21 -4.50 58.37 -46.75
C PRO A 21 -4.74 57.56 -48.09
N ALA A 22 -5.47 56.43 -47.99
CA ALA A 22 -6.56 55.89 -48.88
C ALA A 22 -6.32 55.65 -50.42
N PRO A 23 -7.28 55.08 -51.21
CA PRO A 23 -8.58 54.41 -50.90
C PRO A 23 -8.87 53.04 -51.59
N ASN A 24 -9.91 52.30 -51.11
CA ASN A 24 -10.78 51.28 -51.79
C ASN A 24 -10.16 50.07 -52.56
N SER A 25 -10.81 48.90 -52.75
CA SER A 25 -12.05 48.23 -52.27
C SER A 25 -11.96 46.75 -52.72
N GLY A 26 -12.54 45.69 -52.14
CA GLY A 26 -13.62 45.49 -51.17
C GLY A 26 -13.96 43.96 -51.11
N ALA A 27 -15.19 43.60 -50.73
CA ALA A 27 -15.74 42.22 -50.59
C ALA A 27 -15.29 41.38 -49.37
N ASN A 28 -16.23 41.13 -48.45
CA ASN A 28 -16.13 40.18 -47.32
C ASN A 28 -17.04 38.96 -47.56
N PRO A 29 -16.69 37.75 -47.04
CA PRO A 29 -17.64 36.66 -46.84
C PRO A 29 -18.55 36.90 -45.60
N PRO A 30 -19.71 36.21 -45.49
CA PRO A 30 -20.70 36.49 -44.46
C PRO A 30 -20.39 35.88 -43.08
N ALA A 31 -20.96 36.49 -42.03
CA ALA A 31 -20.88 36.03 -40.64
C ALA A 31 -21.88 34.88 -40.33
N PRO A 32 -21.57 34.00 -39.35
CA PRO A 32 -22.47 32.92 -38.95
C PRO A 32 -23.70 33.42 -38.19
N THR A 33 -24.83 32.72 -38.36
CA THR A 33 -26.13 33.05 -37.78
C THR A 33 -26.20 32.75 -36.27
N PRO A 34 -26.82 33.61 -35.44
CA PRO A 34 -27.07 33.30 -34.03
C PRO A 34 -28.01 32.10 -33.85
N ALA A 35 -27.74 31.27 -32.84
CA ALA A 35 -28.65 30.21 -32.42
C ALA A 35 -29.90 30.78 -31.70
N PRO A 36 -31.08 30.13 -31.81
CA PRO A 36 -32.31 30.61 -31.19
C PRO A 36 -32.27 30.52 -29.65
N SER A 37 -32.84 31.53 -28.99
CA SER A 37 -32.97 31.59 -27.53
C SER A 37 -33.99 30.57 -27.01
N PRO A 38 -33.75 29.90 -25.86
CA PRO A 38 -34.71 28.98 -25.25
C PRO A 38 -35.98 29.73 -24.78
N SER A 39 -37.13 29.06 -24.92
CA SER A 39 -38.43 29.59 -24.48
C SER A 39 -38.53 29.62 -22.94
N PRO A 40 -39.11 30.66 -22.32
CA PRO A 40 -39.26 30.73 -20.87
C PRO A 40 -40.26 29.69 -20.35
N ALA A 41 -39.92 29.05 -19.22
CA ALA A 41 -40.81 28.12 -18.55
C ALA A 41 -42.05 28.83 -17.96
N PRO A 42 -43.23 28.19 -17.95
CA PRO A 42 -44.45 28.80 -17.41
C PRO A 42 -44.37 29.04 -15.90
N ALA A 43 -44.97 30.14 -15.44
CA ALA A 43 -44.99 30.51 -14.03
C ALA A 43 -45.85 29.54 -13.19
N PRO A 44 -45.49 29.28 -11.91
CA PRO A 44 -46.29 28.44 -11.03
C PRO A 44 -47.63 29.08 -10.68
N SER A 45 -48.69 28.27 -10.67
CA SER A 45 -50.03 28.68 -10.22
C SER A 45 -50.02 29.02 -8.72
N PRO A 46 -50.77 30.05 -8.27
CA PRO A 46 -50.89 30.35 -6.85
C PRO A 46 -51.56 29.21 -6.07
N THR A 47 -51.02 28.91 -4.88
CA THR A 47 -51.63 27.99 -3.91
C THR A 47 -52.87 28.62 -3.28
N PRO A 48 -53.98 27.87 -3.11
CA PRO A 48 -55.19 28.39 -2.46
C PRO A 48 -54.97 28.61 -0.96
N SER A 49 -55.65 29.64 -0.42
CA SER A 49 -55.60 29.99 1.00
C SER A 49 -56.26 28.91 1.88
N PRO A 50 -55.69 28.54 3.04
CA PRO A 50 -56.30 27.58 3.95
C PRO A 50 -57.61 28.11 4.57
N ALA A 51 -58.63 27.27 4.60
CA ALA A 51 -59.90 27.58 5.25
C ALA A 51 -59.78 27.59 6.79
N PRO A 52 -60.58 28.40 7.51
CA PRO A 52 -60.56 28.44 8.96
C PRO A 52 -61.00 27.11 9.59
N ALA A 53 -60.33 26.72 10.68
CA ALA A 53 -60.59 25.46 11.37
C ALA A 53 -61.95 25.48 12.12
N PRO A 54 -62.73 24.38 12.09
CA PRO A 54 -63.99 24.28 12.83
C PRO A 54 -63.77 24.11 14.34
N SER A 55 -64.78 24.50 15.13
CA SER A 55 -64.79 24.39 16.59
C SER A 55 -64.76 22.92 17.07
N PRO A 56 -64.09 22.59 18.19
CA PRO A 56 -64.05 21.21 18.71
C PRO A 56 -65.42 20.65 19.09
N ALA A 57 -65.66 19.39 18.71
CA ALA A 57 -66.81 18.62 19.20
C ALA A 57 -66.54 18.02 20.60
N PRO A 58 -67.57 17.72 21.41
CA PRO A 58 -67.40 17.11 22.73
C PRO A 58 -66.71 15.74 22.69
N ALA A 59 -65.89 15.46 23.71
CA ALA A 59 -65.14 14.21 23.81
C ALA A 59 -66.06 12.98 24.05
N PRO A 60 -65.92 11.89 23.28
CA PRO A 60 -66.58 10.62 23.57
C PRO A 60 -66.11 10.00 24.89
N ALA A 61 -66.97 9.21 25.53
CA ALA A 61 -66.60 8.42 26.70
C ALA A 61 -65.54 7.35 26.37
N PRO A 62 -64.62 7.02 27.30
CA PRO A 62 -63.52 6.11 27.01
C PRO A 62 -63.99 4.67 26.76
N ALA A 63 -63.50 4.07 25.68
CA ALA A 63 -63.66 2.65 25.39
C ALA A 63 -62.87 1.78 26.39
N PRO A 64 -63.30 0.53 26.67
CA PRO A 64 -62.56 -0.37 27.54
C PRO A 64 -61.15 -0.65 26.99
N ALA A 65 -60.17 -0.74 27.89
CA ALA A 65 -58.77 -0.87 27.53
C ALA A 65 -58.50 -2.19 26.76
N PRO A 66 -57.69 -2.16 25.68
CA PRO A 66 -57.27 -3.37 25.00
C PRO A 66 -56.41 -4.23 25.92
N SER A 67 -56.53 -5.55 25.78
CA SER A 67 -55.67 -6.52 26.45
C SER A 67 -54.18 -6.20 26.17
N PRO A 68 -53.27 -6.33 27.14
CA PRO A 68 -51.86 -6.08 26.91
C PRO A 68 -51.36 -6.95 25.75
N SER A 69 -50.78 -6.30 24.73
CA SER A 69 -49.97 -6.99 23.73
C SER A 69 -48.91 -7.83 24.44
N PRO A 70 -48.59 -9.05 23.98
CA PRO A 70 -47.44 -9.77 24.50
C PRO A 70 -46.20 -8.87 24.42
N SER A 71 -45.44 -8.83 25.51
CA SER A 71 -44.15 -8.12 25.53
C SER A 71 -43.31 -8.63 24.36
N PRO A 72 -42.60 -7.76 23.62
CA PRO A 72 -41.62 -8.23 22.65
C PRO A 72 -40.64 -9.16 23.39
N SER A 73 -40.35 -10.31 22.79
CA SER A 73 -39.28 -11.20 23.25
C SER A 73 -37.99 -10.38 23.34
N PRO A 74 -37.16 -10.54 24.39
CA PRO A 74 -35.90 -9.79 24.49
C PRO A 74 -35.07 -10.03 23.22
N SER A 75 -34.71 -8.94 22.55
CA SER A 75 -33.87 -9.01 21.35
C SER A 75 -32.54 -9.68 21.70
N PRO A 76 -32.03 -10.64 20.90
CA PRO A 76 -30.75 -11.26 21.16
C PRO A 76 -29.64 -10.21 21.31
N ALA A 77 -28.83 -10.34 22.36
CA ALA A 77 -27.69 -9.45 22.56
C ALA A 77 -26.77 -9.52 21.33
N ALA A 78 -26.37 -8.37 20.80
CA ALA A 78 -25.48 -8.30 19.66
C ALA A 78 -24.04 -8.68 20.05
N LEU A 79 -23.31 -9.31 19.13
CA LEU A 79 -21.88 -9.53 19.27
C LEU A 79 -21.17 -8.19 18.99
N ALA A 80 -20.65 -7.55 20.04
CA ALA A 80 -19.87 -6.33 19.93
C ALA A 80 -18.50 -6.60 19.29
N LEU A 81 -18.16 -5.82 18.26
CA LEU A 81 -16.91 -5.94 17.49
C LEU A 81 -16.29 -4.54 17.25
N PRO A 82 -14.96 -4.42 17.11
CA PRO A 82 -13.98 -5.46 17.39
C PRO A 82 -13.90 -5.78 18.88
N ILE A 83 -13.50 -7.00 19.24
CA ILE A 83 -13.11 -7.29 20.63
C ILE A 83 -11.66 -6.79 20.78
N GLU A 84 -11.48 -5.64 21.42
CA GLU A 84 -10.18 -5.02 21.65
C GLU A 84 -9.45 -5.64 22.84
N VAL A 85 -8.57 -6.60 22.57
CA VAL A 85 -7.73 -7.27 23.58
C VAL A 85 -6.43 -6.46 23.75
N LEU A 86 -6.59 -5.22 24.21
CA LEU A 86 -5.55 -4.19 24.31
C LEU A 86 -5.26 -3.84 25.77
N GLY A 87 -3.99 -3.65 26.11
CA GLY A 87 -3.60 -3.25 27.46
C GLY A 87 -2.25 -2.55 27.50
N ALA A 88 -1.72 -2.36 28.71
CA ALA A 88 -0.39 -1.78 28.91
C ALA A 88 0.74 -2.68 28.36
N GLY A 89 0.53 -4.01 28.28
CA GLY A 89 1.47 -4.96 27.66
C GLY A 89 2.52 -5.57 28.59
N ALA A 90 2.47 -5.27 29.89
CA ALA A 90 3.30 -5.93 30.89
C ALA A 90 2.89 -7.42 31.06
N PRO A 91 3.81 -8.39 30.95
CA PRO A 91 3.48 -9.84 30.91
C PRO A 91 2.99 -10.39 32.26
N ASP A 92 3.34 -9.73 33.36
CA ASP A 92 2.84 -9.97 34.71
C ASP A 92 1.42 -9.43 34.95
N ALA A 93 0.90 -8.63 34.01
CA ALA A 93 -0.45 -8.06 34.03
C ALA A 93 -1.20 -8.33 32.70
N ALA A 94 -1.17 -9.60 32.25
CA ALA A 94 -1.82 -10.07 31.04
C ALA A 94 -3.29 -9.62 30.97
N THR A 95 -3.70 -9.03 29.84
CA THR A 95 -5.03 -8.41 29.69
C THR A 95 -6.04 -9.44 29.21
N ILE A 96 -7.13 -9.64 29.95
CA ILE A 96 -8.20 -10.58 29.61
C ILE A 96 -9.48 -9.81 29.26
N VAL A 97 -10.10 -10.15 28.14
CA VAL A 97 -11.39 -9.60 27.66
C VAL A 97 -12.34 -10.76 27.37
N ALA A 98 -13.62 -10.61 27.72
CA ALA A 98 -14.63 -11.64 27.58
C ALA A 98 -15.78 -11.19 26.67
N THR A 99 -16.39 -12.13 25.96
CA THR A 99 -17.67 -11.97 25.25
C THR A 99 -18.57 -13.17 25.52
N ASP A 100 -19.88 -13.01 25.43
CA ASP A 100 -20.87 -14.06 25.66
C ASP A 100 -21.60 -14.41 24.36
N LEU A 101 -21.49 -15.66 23.90
CA LEU A 101 -22.16 -16.15 22.68
C LEU A 101 -23.49 -16.83 23.02
N THR A 102 -24.55 -16.50 22.28
CA THR A 102 -25.88 -17.12 22.44
C THR A 102 -26.05 -18.24 21.41
N LEU A 103 -26.48 -19.42 21.87
CA LEU A 103 -26.73 -20.62 21.05
C LEU A 103 -28.14 -21.15 21.35
N ASP A 104 -28.87 -21.61 20.33
CA ASP A 104 -30.00 -22.52 20.54
C ASP A 104 -29.50 -23.96 20.80
N ALA A 105 -30.42 -24.87 21.15
CA ALA A 105 -30.08 -26.25 21.47
C ALA A 105 -29.48 -27.06 20.30
N THR A 106 -29.89 -26.75 19.07
CA THR A 106 -29.37 -27.35 17.84
C THR A 106 -27.96 -26.83 17.57
N ALA A 107 -27.77 -25.52 17.65
CA ALA A 107 -26.47 -24.87 17.48
C ALA A 107 -25.44 -25.36 18.52
N ALA A 108 -25.85 -25.50 19.79
CA ALA A 108 -24.98 -26.04 20.85
C ALA A 108 -24.59 -27.51 20.62
N ALA A 109 -25.49 -28.33 20.07
CA ALA A 109 -25.21 -29.73 19.75
C ALA A 109 -24.37 -29.91 18.47
N GLN A 110 -24.50 -29.01 17.49
CA GLN A 110 -23.80 -29.06 16.20
C GLN A 110 -22.43 -28.38 16.18
N ALA A 111 -22.08 -27.57 17.19
CA ALA A 111 -20.80 -26.86 17.22
C ALA A 111 -19.62 -27.82 17.37
N THR A 112 -18.68 -27.80 16.42
CA THR A 112 -17.45 -28.61 16.42
C THR A 112 -16.17 -27.80 16.26
N ARG A 113 -16.24 -26.52 15.88
CA ARG A 113 -15.10 -25.58 15.95
C ARG A 113 -15.53 -24.16 16.34
N LEU A 114 -14.62 -23.43 16.98
CA LEU A 114 -14.67 -21.97 17.09
C LEU A 114 -13.83 -21.38 15.95
N SER A 115 -14.43 -20.62 15.04
CA SER A 115 -13.75 -19.87 13.99
C SER A 115 -13.55 -18.40 14.41
N VAL A 116 -12.39 -17.84 14.08
CA VAL A 116 -11.96 -16.52 14.52
C VAL A 116 -11.30 -15.79 13.36
N GLN A 117 -11.73 -14.56 13.07
CA GLN A 117 -10.96 -13.62 12.26
C GLN A 117 -10.26 -12.65 13.23
N CYS A 118 -8.93 -12.62 13.18
CA CYS A 118 -8.10 -11.95 14.17
C CYS A 118 -7.07 -11.03 13.51
N HIS A 119 -7.01 -9.79 14.00
CA HIS A 119 -6.07 -8.78 13.57
C HIS A 119 -4.95 -8.62 14.61
N ARG A 120 -3.73 -8.92 14.17
CA ARG A 120 -2.44 -8.80 14.87
C ARG A 120 -2.27 -9.63 16.15
N CYS A 121 -2.78 -10.87 16.18
CA CYS A 121 -2.52 -11.82 17.28
C CYS A 121 -1.19 -12.60 17.17
N GLY A 122 -0.34 -12.28 16.20
CA GLY A 122 1.08 -12.62 16.20
C GLY A 122 1.99 -11.43 16.53
N PHE A 123 3.29 -11.64 16.44
CA PHE A 123 4.32 -10.59 16.48
C PHE A 123 4.99 -10.48 15.10
N TYR A 124 5.20 -9.25 14.63
CA TYR A 124 5.57 -8.95 13.23
C TYR A 124 6.72 -7.94 13.08
N ASN A 125 7.41 -7.61 14.17
CA ASN A 125 8.47 -6.61 14.23
C ASN A 125 9.83 -7.26 14.49
N SER A 126 10.92 -6.48 14.39
CA SER A 126 12.25 -6.95 14.76
C SER A 126 12.31 -7.34 16.24
N PRO A 127 13.00 -8.44 16.62
CA PRO A 127 13.21 -8.78 18.02
C PRO A 127 13.81 -7.63 18.84
N GLU A 128 13.31 -7.46 20.05
CA GLU A 128 13.90 -6.60 21.07
C GLU A 128 15.34 -7.05 21.37
N TYR A 129 16.19 -6.08 21.69
CA TYR A 129 17.64 -6.24 21.79
C TYR A 129 18.22 -5.52 23.02
N GLN A 130 17.51 -4.57 23.61
CA GLN A 130 17.96 -3.85 24.81
C GLN A 130 17.86 -4.72 26.07
N ALA A 131 18.42 -4.25 27.19
CA ALA A 131 18.33 -4.93 28.47
C ALA A 131 16.86 -5.00 28.96
N LEU A 132 16.43 -6.21 29.35
CA LEU A 132 15.05 -6.48 29.76
C LEU A 132 14.86 -6.27 31.26
N ALA A 133 13.87 -5.45 31.61
CA ALA A 133 13.32 -5.34 32.96
C ALA A 133 12.31 -6.47 33.26
N LYS A 134 11.67 -7.03 32.23
CA LYS A 134 10.73 -8.17 32.31
C LYS A 134 10.89 -9.08 31.08
N PRO A 135 10.54 -10.38 31.16
CA PRO A 135 10.69 -11.30 30.02
C PRO A 135 9.90 -10.88 28.77
N VAL A 136 10.49 -11.08 27.59
CA VAL A 136 9.80 -10.97 26.29
C VAL A 136 8.73 -12.07 26.18
N THR A 137 7.55 -11.70 25.72
CA THR A 137 6.46 -12.64 25.47
C THR A 137 6.67 -13.35 24.13
N LYS A 138 6.53 -14.68 24.07
CA LYS A 138 6.76 -15.46 22.83
C LYS A 138 5.50 -15.74 22.00
N ILE A 139 4.33 -15.69 22.63
CA ILE A 139 3.02 -15.91 21.99
C ILE A 139 2.13 -14.75 22.41
N ALA A 140 1.70 -13.89 21.47
CA ALA A 140 0.98 -12.67 21.80
C ALA A 140 -0.39 -12.93 22.44
N GLY A 141 -1.15 -13.91 21.92
CA GLY A 141 -2.51 -14.18 22.37
C GLY A 141 -2.77 -15.63 22.78
N SER A 142 -3.73 -15.79 23.71
CA SER A 142 -4.39 -17.06 24.00
C SER A 142 -5.90 -16.82 24.08
N LEU A 143 -6.71 -17.86 23.85
CA LEU A 143 -8.15 -17.83 24.08
C LEU A 143 -8.61 -19.00 24.94
N ARG A 144 -9.83 -18.93 25.49
CA ARG A 144 -10.49 -20.10 26.08
C ARG A 144 -12.00 -20.05 25.95
N ILE A 145 -12.57 -21.24 25.82
CA ILE A 145 -14.00 -21.48 25.70
C ILE A 145 -14.49 -21.92 27.08
N VAL A 146 -14.97 -20.95 27.86
CA VAL A 146 -15.43 -21.17 29.24
C VAL A 146 -16.74 -21.97 29.25
N GLY A 147 -17.61 -21.71 28.26
CA GLY A 147 -18.95 -22.29 28.20
C GLY A 147 -19.91 -21.45 29.03
N ALA A 148 -20.78 -22.06 29.84
CA ALA A 148 -21.71 -21.32 30.70
C ALA A 148 -21.06 -20.10 31.40
N ARG A 149 -21.74 -18.94 31.34
CA ARG A 149 -21.22 -17.60 31.73
C ARG A 149 -20.43 -17.52 33.05
N ASN A 150 -20.84 -18.29 34.05
CA ASN A 150 -20.25 -18.32 35.40
C ASN A 150 -19.35 -19.55 35.65
N GLY A 151 -18.98 -20.30 34.60
CA GLY A 151 -18.11 -21.46 34.68
C GLY A 151 -16.66 -21.09 35.02
N SER A 152 -15.99 -21.91 35.83
CA SER A 152 -14.70 -21.57 36.44
C SER A 152 -13.61 -22.64 36.26
N ALA A 153 -13.58 -23.34 35.11
CA ALA A 153 -12.49 -24.24 34.73
C ALA A 153 -12.44 -24.46 33.20
N ALA A 154 -11.66 -23.64 32.49
CA ALA A 154 -11.34 -23.86 31.08
C ALA A 154 -9.85 -23.58 30.81
N PRO A 155 -9.14 -24.46 30.08
CA PRO A 155 -7.72 -24.28 29.75
C PRO A 155 -7.54 -23.13 28.77
N TRP A 156 -6.41 -22.43 28.87
CA TRP A 156 -5.96 -21.50 27.84
C TRP A 156 -5.42 -22.27 26.64
N ILE A 157 -5.86 -21.88 25.46
CA ILE A 157 -5.39 -22.37 24.16
C ILE A 157 -4.62 -21.21 23.54
N ASP A 158 -3.32 -21.38 23.38
CA ASP A 158 -2.47 -20.38 22.76
C ASP A 158 -2.82 -20.17 21.29
N ILE A 159 -2.63 -18.96 20.76
CA ILE A 159 -2.82 -18.65 19.34
C ILE A 159 -1.46 -18.83 18.67
N SER A 160 -1.19 -20.04 18.19
CA SER A 160 0.06 -20.41 17.52
C SER A 160 -0.15 -21.55 16.51
N ASP A 161 0.78 -21.72 15.58
CA ASP A 161 0.65 -22.66 14.44
C ASP A 161 0.52 -24.14 14.84
N SER A 162 0.84 -24.51 16.09
CA SER A 162 0.67 -25.86 16.64
C SER A 162 -0.63 -26.06 17.44
N THR A 163 -1.37 -24.99 17.72
CA THR A 163 -2.54 -24.98 18.62
C THR A 163 -3.82 -24.48 17.95
N VAL A 164 -3.73 -23.77 16.82
CA VAL A 164 -4.89 -23.36 16.00
C VAL A 164 -4.78 -23.89 14.57
N THR A 165 -5.91 -24.21 13.95
CA THR A 165 -5.97 -24.62 12.54
C THR A 165 -6.09 -23.39 11.64
N LEU A 166 -5.03 -23.11 10.88
CA LEU A 166 -4.98 -22.03 9.89
C LEU A 166 -5.44 -22.52 8.50
N PRO A 167 -6.19 -21.70 7.73
CA PRO A 167 -6.41 -21.96 6.30
C PRO A 167 -5.12 -21.87 5.50
N ASP A 168 -5.16 -22.40 4.28
CA ASP A 168 -3.98 -22.57 3.42
C ASP A 168 -3.24 -21.26 3.11
N VAL A 169 -3.95 -20.15 2.91
CA VAL A 169 -3.34 -18.85 2.61
C VAL A 169 -2.54 -18.34 3.80
N GLU A 170 -3.13 -18.30 4.99
CA GLU A 170 -2.46 -17.90 6.23
C GLU A 170 -1.27 -18.81 6.56
N ARG A 171 -1.49 -20.14 6.49
CA ARG A 171 -0.48 -21.15 6.79
C ARG A 171 0.72 -21.09 5.85
N SER A 172 0.49 -20.95 4.55
CA SER A 172 1.57 -20.88 3.55
C SER A 172 2.36 -19.57 3.56
N HIS A 173 1.89 -18.51 4.24
CA HIS A 173 2.60 -17.23 4.36
C HIS A 173 3.27 -17.01 5.73
N GLY A 174 3.64 -18.10 6.42
CA GLY A 174 4.40 -18.04 7.67
C GLY A 174 3.55 -18.03 8.95
N GLY A 175 2.28 -18.42 8.87
CA GLY A 175 1.45 -18.69 10.04
C GLY A 175 1.01 -17.44 10.81
N VAL A 176 0.79 -17.60 12.12
CA VAL A 176 0.30 -16.54 13.03
C VAL A 176 1.23 -15.31 13.04
N ASN A 177 2.54 -15.54 12.95
CA ASN A 177 3.58 -14.50 12.92
C ASN A 177 4.03 -14.14 11.49
N GLY A 178 3.24 -14.51 10.47
CA GLY A 178 3.62 -14.47 9.07
C GLY A 178 3.48 -13.11 8.37
N GLY A 179 3.23 -13.18 7.05
CA GLY A 179 3.05 -12.01 6.19
C GLY A 179 1.72 -11.29 6.40
N LEU A 180 0.66 -12.02 6.76
CA LEU A 180 -0.68 -11.47 6.97
C LEU A 180 -0.81 -10.88 8.38
N LEU A 181 -1.38 -9.67 8.44
CA LEU A 181 -1.60 -8.91 9.67
C LEU A 181 -3.02 -9.11 10.22
N THR A 182 -3.97 -9.46 9.35
CA THR A 182 -5.25 -10.08 9.73
C THR A 182 -5.31 -11.50 9.18
N ILE A 183 -5.49 -12.47 10.08
CA ILE A 183 -5.56 -13.91 9.81
C ILE A 183 -6.93 -14.47 10.17
N ARG A 184 -7.34 -15.57 9.55
CA ARG A 184 -8.40 -16.45 10.06
C ARG A 184 -7.78 -17.69 10.68
N PHE A 185 -8.38 -18.22 11.74
CA PHE A 185 -8.05 -19.53 12.29
C PHE A 185 -9.29 -20.21 12.86
N SER A 186 -9.17 -21.50 13.20
CA SER A 186 -10.18 -22.20 13.98
C SER A 186 -9.58 -23.09 15.07
N VAL A 187 -10.34 -23.27 16.15
CA VAL A 187 -10.01 -24.13 17.29
C VAL A 187 -11.06 -25.25 17.34
N PRO A 188 -10.67 -26.53 17.23
CA PRO A 188 -11.61 -27.64 17.32
C PRO A 188 -12.18 -27.79 18.73
N LEU A 189 -13.44 -28.20 18.85
CA LEU A 189 -14.12 -28.41 20.12
C LEU A 189 -14.06 -29.89 20.50
N ASP A 190 -13.19 -30.23 21.43
CA ASP A 190 -13.15 -31.56 22.03
C ASP A 190 -14.44 -31.88 22.82
N ALA A 191 -14.59 -33.14 23.24
CA ALA A 191 -15.77 -33.56 23.99
C ALA A 191 -15.95 -32.76 25.30
N ALA A 192 -14.86 -32.45 26.00
CA ALA A 192 -14.92 -31.66 27.23
C ALA A 192 -15.33 -30.20 26.98
N THR A 193 -14.98 -29.60 25.83
CA THR A 193 -15.38 -28.24 25.48
C THR A 193 -16.82 -28.16 25.00
N ARG A 194 -17.28 -29.12 24.19
CA ARG A 194 -18.70 -29.20 23.80
C ARG A 194 -19.59 -29.41 25.04
N ALA A 195 -19.15 -30.21 26.01
CA ALA A 195 -19.86 -30.41 27.28
C ALA A 195 -19.92 -29.16 28.20
N ARG A 196 -19.16 -28.09 27.92
CA ARG A 196 -19.29 -26.80 28.63
C ARG A 196 -20.29 -25.85 27.96
N LEU A 197 -20.68 -26.11 26.70
CA LEU A 197 -21.64 -25.26 25.99
C LEU A 197 -23.05 -25.44 26.56
N VAL A 198 -23.82 -24.35 26.61
CA VAL A 198 -25.18 -24.31 27.12
C VAL A 198 -26.15 -23.73 26.09
N ALA A 199 -27.28 -24.41 25.91
CA ALA A 199 -28.39 -23.93 25.10
C ALA A 199 -29.13 -22.79 25.82
N SER A 200 -29.57 -21.77 25.06
CA SER A 200 -30.32 -20.61 25.53
C SER A 200 -29.65 -19.76 26.62
N GLY A 201 -28.33 -19.94 26.82
CA GLY A 201 -27.53 -19.19 27.79
C GLY A 201 -26.32 -18.51 27.15
N GLY A 202 -25.69 -17.61 27.91
CA GLY A 202 -24.42 -16.98 27.50
C GLY A 202 -23.26 -17.97 27.60
N ASN A 203 -22.63 -18.25 26.44
CA ASN A 203 -21.45 -19.08 26.30
C ASN A 203 -20.21 -18.16 26.26
N ARG A 204 -19.58 -17.97 27.40
CA ARG A 204 -18.45 -17.08 27.61
C ARG A 204 -17.21 -17.58 26.88
N ILE A 205 -16.69 -16.74 25.99
CA ILE A 205 -15.37 -16.87 25.36
C ILE A 205 -14.47 -15.79 25.96
N GLU A 206 -13.27 -16.16 26.37
CA GLU A 206 -12.27 -15.21 26.86
C GLU A 206 -11.05 -15.19 25.94
N PHE A 207 -10.53 -13.99 25.71
CA PHE A 207 -9.31 -13.71 24.98
C PHE A 207 -8.31 -13.05 25.92
N ARG A 208 -7.04 -13.44 25.83
CA ARG A 208 -5.95 -12.92 26.64
C ARG A 208 -4.86 -12.38 25.72
N PHE A 209 -4.41 -11.16 25.98
CA PHE A 209 -3.12 -10.65 25.51
C PHE A 209 -2.09 -10.97 26.59
N ASN A 210 -1.14 -11.84 26.25
CA ASN A 210 -0.23 -12.48 27.19
C ASN A 210 0.86 -11.51 27.70
N GLY A 211 1.19 -10.49 26.92
CA GLY A 211 2.28 -9.56 27.14
C GLY A 211 2.95 -9.18 25.82
N THR A 212 3.89 -8.24 25.88
CA THR A 212 4.52 -7.68 24.67
C THR A 212 5.79 -8.42 24.19
N ASP A 213 6.06 -8.27 22.90
CA ASP A 213 7.34 -8.48 22.20
C ASP A 213 8.34 -7.33 22.42
N GLY A 214 7.88 -6.20 22.95
CA GLY A 214 8.61 -4.93 23.06
C GLY A 214 8.04 -3.82 22.15
N SER A 215 7.10 -4.14 21.25
CA SER A 215 6.49 -3.21 20.27
C SER A 215 4.96 -3.19 20.26
N SER A 216 4.33 -4.30 20.67
CA SER A 216 2.92 -4.61 20.47
C SER A 216 2.17 -4.53 21.80
N ASN A 217 1.00 -3.89 21.85
CA ASN A 217 0.23 -3.68 23.08
C ASN A 217 -1.16 -4.38 23.10
N GLY A 218 -1.40 -5.27 22.14
CA GLY A 218 -2.60 -6.11 22.06
C GLY A 218 -3.00 -6.48 20.64
N TYR A 219 -4.16 -7.12 20.51
CA TYR A 219 -4.76 -7.55 19.23
C TYR A 219 -6.27 -7.29 19.21
N ARG A 220 -6.91 -7.53 18.06
CA ARG A 220 -8.37 -7.37 17.89
C ARG A 220 -9.01 -8.60 17.26
N ILE A 221 -10.17 -9.02 17.78
CA ILE A 221 -11.03 -9.99 17.08
C ILE A 221 -12.03 -9.22 16.21
N LEU A 222 -12.08 -9.55 14.92
CA LEU A 222 -12.93 -8.91 13.91
C LEU A 222 -14.16 -9.76 13.56
N ASP A 223 -14.08 -11.09 13.71
CA ASP A 223 -15.22 -12.00 13.68
C ASP A 223 -14.98 -13.18 14.63
N LEU A 224 -16.07 -13.71 15.17
CA LEU A 224 -16.09 -14.85 16.08
C LEU A 224 -17.35 -15.66 15.79
N GLN A 225 -17.17 -16.93 15.40
CA GLN A 225 -18.25 -17.82 15.01
C GLN A 225 -18.07 -19.19 15.66
N LEU A 226 -19.15 -19.81 16.11
CA LEU A 226 -19.18 -21.26 16.29
C LEU A 226 -19.68 -21.90 15.00
N GLN A 227 -19.04 -23.00 14.59
CA GLN A 227 -19.29 -23.66 13.31
C GLN A 227 -19.41 -25.17 13.49
N ASP A 228 -20.16 -25.81 12.59
CA ASP A 228 -20.28 -27.27 12.49
C ASP A 228 -19.15 -27.90 11.64
N ASP A 229 -19.25 -29.22 11.38
CA ASP A 229 -18.29 -29.97 10.58
C ASP A 229 -18.26 -29.57 9.09
N SER A 230 -19.33 -28.94 8.58
CA SER A 230 -19.34 -28.34 7.23
C SER A 230 -18.70 -26.95 7.17
N GLY A 231 -18.45 -26.32 8.33
CA GLY A 231 -17.96 -24.94 8.43
C GLY A 231 -19.07 -23.88 8.38
N LYS A 232 -20.34 -24.30 8.44
CA LYS A 232 -21.49 -23.38 8.50
C LYS A 232 -21.53 -22.68 9.85
N ASN A 233 -21.71 -21.36 9.84
CA ASN A 233 -21.89 -20.55 11.06
C ASN A 233 -23.19 -20.92 11.79
N LEU A 234 -23.09 -21.06 13.11
CA LEU A 234 -24.19 -21.46 14.01
C LEU A 234 -24.68 -20.33 14.92
N LEU A 235 -24.04 -19.16 14.91
CA LEU A 235 -24.48 -18.00 15.69
C LEU A 235 -25.59 -17.25 14.93
N ALA A 236 -26.75 -17.09 15.57
CA ALA A 236 -27.83 -16.22 15.10
C ALA A 236 -27.72 -14.77 15.63
N MET A 237 -26.66 -14.44 16.39
CA MET A 237 -26.46 -13.12 16.97
C MET A 237 -26.16 -12.07 15.88
N PRO A 238 -26.83 -10.91 15.87
CA PRO A 238 -26.41 -9.79 15.02
C PRO A 238 -25.04 -9.28 15.48
N LYS A 239 -24.22 -8.85 14.52
CA LYS A 239 -22.93 -8.18 14.79
C LYS A 239 -23.16 -6.68 14.95
N GLN A 240 -22.57 -6.07 15.98
CA GLN A 240 -22.59 -4.63 16.20
C GLN A 240 -21.17 -4.09 16.26
N TRP A 241 -20.81 -3.22 15.32
CA TRP A 241 -19.52 -2.53 15.34
C TRP A 241 -19.52 -1.37 16.36
N ALA A 242 -18.37 -1.13 16.99
CA ALA A 242 -18.17 -0.06 17.96
C ALA A 242 -18.26 1.32 17.30
N ASP A 243 -19.11 2.20 17.85
CA ASP A 243 -19.36 3.51 17.29
C ASP A 243 -18.28 4.53 17.69
N ILE A 244 -17.18 4.55 16.92
CA ILE A 244 -16.11 5.55 17.05
C ILE A 244 -16.59 6.94 16.58
N GLY A 245 -17.69 7.03 15.83
CA GLY A 245 -18.36 8.31 15.51
C GLY A 245 -18.98 8.95 16.75
N ALA A 246 -19.62 8.16 17.61
CA ALA A 246 -20.12 8.58 18.91
C ALA A 246 -18.97 8.95 19.87
N GLU A 247 -17.87 8.17 19.94
CA GLU A 247 -16.69 8.56 20.73
C GLU A 247 -16.14 9.94 20.32
N LYS A 248 -15.97 10.15 19.00
CA LYS A 248 -15.51 11.42 18.44
C LYS A 248 -16.47 12.57 18.76
N THR A 249 -17.77 12.31 18.71
CA THR A 249 -18.82 13.32 18.94
C THR A 249 -18.93 13.71 20.42
N ALA A 250 -18.83 12.75 21.34
CA ALA A 250 -18.76 13.02 22.77
C ALA A 250 -17.50 13.81 23.17
N GLY A 251 -16.39 13.58 22.47
CA GLY A 251 -15.10 14.25 22.73
C GLY A 251 -14.91 15.63 22.09
N ARG A 252 -15.94 16.25 21.47
CA ARG A 252 -15.81 17.57 20.82
C ARG A 252 -15.76 18.77 21.77
N THR A 253 -16.02 18.58 23.06
CA THR A 253 -16.09 19.69 24.03
C THR A 253 -14.71 20.01 24.61
N ALA A 254 -14.33 21.30 24.59
CA ALA A 254 -13.10 21.78 25.20
C ALA A 254 -13.04 21.45 26.71
N SER A 255 -11.86 21.02 27.18
CA SER A 255 -11.65 20.64 28.58
C SER A 255 -10.21 20.90 29.03
N ALA A 256 -9.98 21.02 30.34
CA ALA A 256 -8.61 21.09 30.89
C ALA A 256 -7.77 19.87 30.47
N ASP A 257 -8.41 18.70 30.38
CA ASP A 257 -7.81 17.45 29.90
C ASP A 257 -7.32 17.55 28.45
N SER A 258 -8.01 18.30 27.58
CA SER A 258 -7.57 18.51 26.19
C SER A 258 -6.30 19.37 26.09
N THR A 259 -6.10 20.33 27.00
CA THR A 259 -4.86 21.12 27.09
C THR A 259 -3.71 20.28 27.67
N ALA A 260 -3.98 19.50 28.72
CA ALA A 260 -3.01 18.56 29.28
C ALA A 260 -2.59 17.51 28.25
N GLY A 261 -3.55 16.98 27.49
CA GLY A 261 -3.33 16.03 26.40
C GLY A 261 -2.44 16.57 25.29
N GLN A 262 -2.56 17.85 24.94
CA GLN A 262 -1.66 18.48 23.97
C GLN A 262 -0.21 18.49 24.48
N ALA A 263 0.00 18.89 25.74
CA ALA A 263 1.33 18.93 26.35
C ALA A 263 1.98 17.54 26.44
N LEU A 264 1.18 16.49 26.68
CA LEU A 264 1.62 15.10 26.66
C LEU A 264 1.92 14.62 25.22
N TRP A 265 1.09 14.97 24.25
CA TRP A 265 1.22 14.54 22.85
C TRP A 265 2.52 15.01 22.19
N SER A 266 2.92 16.26 22.43
CA SER A 266 4.17 16.86 21.93
C SER A 266 5.33 16.83 22.93
N GLY A 267 5.14 16.28 24.14
CA GLY A 267 6.13 16.31 25.20
C GLY A 267 7.26 15.30 24.97
N THR A 268 8.45 15.79 24.64
CA THR A 268 9.67 14.96 24.55
C THR A 268 10.13 14.55 25.95
N ASN A 269 10.81 13.40 26.04
CA ASN A 269 11.30 12.87 27.32
C ASN A 269 10.18 12.69 28.36
N LEU A 270 8.99 12.22 27.94
CA LEU A 270 7.88 11.83 28.82
C LEU A 270 7.57 10.32 28.79
N LEU A 271 8.05 9.61 27.76
CA LEU A 271 7.65 8.23 27.45
C LEU A 271 8.73 7.22 27.85
N MET A 272 8.31 5.98 28.15
CA MET A 272 9.18 4.81 28.19
C MET A 272 9.14 4.04 26.85
N LYS A 273 10.17 3.25 26.54
CA LYS A 273 10.18 2.40 25.35
C LYS A 273 9.05 1.38 25.38
N SER A 274 9.02 0.49 26.37
CA SER A 274 7.98 -0.52 26.58
C SER A 274 7.97 -1.01 28.04
N PRO A 275 6.92 -1.71 28.53
CA PRO A 275 6.87 -2.22 29.89
C PRO A 275 7.87 -3.34 30.20
N ILE A 276 8.61 -3.83 29.18
CA ILE A 276 9.65 -4.85 29.32
C ILE A 276 11.07 -4.26 29.17
N VAL A 277 11.20 -3.03 28.67
CA VAL A 277 12.45 -2.26 28.60
C VAL A 277 12.20 -0.89 29.23
N ASP A 278 12.50 -0.78 30.52
CA ASP A 278 12.33 0.43 31.34
C ASP A 278 13.42 1.48 31.04
N VAL A 279 13.42 1.92 29.79
CA VAL A 279 14.31 2.96 29.25
C VAL A 279 13.44 4.11 28.78
N LYS A 280 13.79 5.32 29.23
CA LYS A 280 13.13 6.56 28.86
C LYS A 280 13.54 6.99 27.45
N ILE A 281 12.58 7.25 26.57
CA ILE A 281 12.83 7.70 25.19
C ILE A 281 12.70 9.23 25.07
N ARG A 282 13.44 9.81 24.13
CA ARG A 282 13.40 11.24 23.79
C ARG A 282 12.14 11.60 23.02
N ALA A 283 11.66 10.71 22.15
CA ALA A 283 10.49 10.95 21.31
C ALA A 283 9.22 11.32 22.11
N ALA A 284 8.40 12.16 21.48
CA ALA A 284 7.01 12.38 21.84
C ALA A 284 6.09 11.53 20.94
N CYS A 285 4.79 11.45 21.25
CA CYS A 285 3.84 10.73 20.38
C CYS A 285 3.82 11.32 18.95
N SER A 286 3.87 12.65 18.83
CA SER A 286 3.96 13.39 17.56
C SER A 286 5.25 13.13 16.74
N SER A 287 6.26 12.48 17.33
CA SER A 287 7.51 12.13 16.64
C SER A 287 7.36 10.91 15.72
N CYS A 288 6.47 9.97 16.07
CA CYS A 288 6.21 8.74 15.29
C CYS A 288 4.89 8.81 14.51
N HIS A 289 3.91 9.56 15.00
CA HIS A 289 2.59 9.76 14.38
C HIS A 289 2.55 11.01 13.49
N ALA A 290 1.37 11.34 12.94
CA ALA A 290 1.16 12.66 12.35
C ALA A 290 1.32 13.75 13.43
N SER A 291 1.78 14.95 13.08
CA SER A 291 2.25 15.93 14.09
C SER A 291 1.14 16.40 15.05
N ASP A 292 -0.11 16.46 14.57
CA ASP A 292 -1.32 16.75 15.35
C ASP A 292 -2.15 15.50 15.71
N GLY A 293 -1.64 14.29 15.41
CA GLY A 293 -2.31 13.01 15.67
C GLY A 293 -3.53 12.72 14.79
N ARG A 294 -3.68 13.42 13.66
CA ARG A 294 -4.75 13.19 12.69
C ARG A 294 -4.84 11.76 12.17
N ASP A 295 -3.77 10.97 12.22
CA ASP A 295 -3.81 9.57 11.81
C ASP A 295 -4.61 8.69 12.79
N LEU A 296 -4.43 8.89 14.10
CA LEU A 296 -5.21 8.20 15.13
C LEU A 296 -6.69 8.61 15.10
N GLN A 297 -6.95 9.88 14.80
CA GLN A 297 -8.30 10.37 14.57
C GLN A 297 -8.89 9.83 13.26
N TYR A 298 -8.16 9.84 12.15
CA TYR A 298 -8.66 9.41 10.84
C TYR A 298 -8.97 7.91 10.81
N PHE A 299 -7.97 7.08 11.11
CA PHE A 299 -8.07 5.62 11.11
C PHE A 299 -8.84 5.05 12.32
N ASN A 300 -9.78 5.82 12.88
CA ASN A 300 -10.71 5.45 13.95
C ASN A 300 -10.11 4.58 15.07
N PHE A 301 -8.90 4.93 15.55
CA PHE A 301 -8.39 4.32 16.77
C PHE A 301 -9.31 4.74 17.93
N SER A 302 -9.79 3.77 18.70
CA SER A 302 -10.70 4.00 19.82
C SER A 302 -10.02 4.79 20.95
N ASN A 303 -10.81 5.42 21.80
CA ASN A 303 -10.32 6.06 23.03
C ASN A 303 -9.58 5.03 23.90
N ASN A 304 -10.07 3.78 23.94
CA ASN A 304 -9.38 2.66 24.57
C ASN A 304 -8.00 2.41 23.93
N SER A 305 -7.90 2.27 22.61
CA SER A 305 -6.64 2.07 21.89
C SER A 305 -5.59 3.12 22.24
N ILE A 306 -5.99 4.39 22.24
CA ILE A 306 -5.14 5.55 22.58
C ILE A 306 -4.66 5.45 24.03
N VAL A 307 -5.58 5.18 24.97
CA VAL A 307 -5.29 5.02 26.41
C VAL A 307 -4.32 3.87 26.67
N GLN A 308 -4.58 2.67 26.11
CA GLN A 308 -3.72 1.51 26.35
C GLN A 308 -2.32 1.68 25.71
N ARG A 309 -2.22 2.35 24.55
CA ARG A 309 -0.91 2.64 23.95
C ARG A 309 -0.13 3.72 24.71
N SER A 310 -0.82 4.68 25.32
CA SER A 310 -0.22 5.64 26.25
C SER A 310 0.35 4.93 27.49
N ARG A 311 -0.41 3.96 28.04
CA ARG A 311 0.03 3.13 29.19
C ARG A 311 1.20 2.20 28.87
N PHE A 312 1.26 1.68 27.64
CA PHE A 312 2.42 0.93 27.14
C PHE A 312 3.70 1.79 27.14
N HIS A 313 3.58 3.08 26.85
CA HIS A 313 4.67 4.06 26.91
C HIS A 313 4.81 4.74 28.29
N GLY A 314 4.34 4.09 29.36
CA GLY A 314 4.61 4.49 30.75
C GLY A 314 3.71 5.59 31.32
N LEU A 315 2.75 6.12 30.56
CA LEU A 315 1.81 7.13 31.05
C LEU A 315 0.69 6.51 31.88
N SER A 316 0.13 7.27 32.82
CA SER A 316 -1.07 6.85 33.55
C SER A 316 -2.31 6.76 32.64
N GLU A 317 -3.32 6.02 33.08
CA GLU A 317 -4.61 5.95 32.36
C GLU A 317 -5.27 7.33 32.21
N ALA A 318 -5.11 8.21 33.21
CA ALA A 318 -5.59 9.59 33.16
C ALA A 318 -4.88 10.39 32.06
N GLN A 319 -3.55 10.30 31.96
CA GLN A 319 -2.78 10.94 30.90
C GLN A 319 -3.12 10.39 29.51
N GLY A 320 -3.41 9.09 29.39
CA GLY A 320 -3.94 8.50 28.16
C GLY A 320 -5.32 9.04 27.77
N LYS A 321 -6.20 9.25 28.75
CA LYS A 321 -7.52 9.87 28.55
C LYS A 321 -7.40 11.34 28.16
N GLN A 322 -6.42 12.06 28.69
CA GLN A 322 -6.08 13.43 28.30
C GLN A 322 -5.61 13.50 26.85
N ILE A 323 -4.70 12.62 26.42
CA ILE A 323 -4.30 12.53 25.00
C ILE A 323 -5.51 12.22 24.09
N ALA A 324 -6.39 11.30 24.49
CA ALA A 324 -7.62 11.04 23.73
C ALA A 324 -8.52 12.29 23.64
N ALA A 325 -8.73 13.01 24.75
CA ALA A 325 -9.50 14.25 24.78
C ALA A 325 -8.90 15.36 23.89
N TYR A 326 -7.57 15.51 23.88
CA TYR A 326 -6.86 16.41 22.97
C TYR A 326 -7.15 16.08 21.51
N LEU A 327 -7.04 14.80 21.11
CA LEU A 327 -7.25 14.36 19.74
C LEU A 327 -8.71 14.52 19.31
N ARG A 328 -9.68 14.15 20.16
CA ARG A 328 -11.11 14.31 19.82
C ARG A 328 -11.52 15.78 19.72
N PHE A 329 -11.08 16.63 20.64
CA PHE A 329 -11.41 18.06 20.63
C PHE A 329 -10.72 18.79 19.47
N THR A 330 -9.40 18.75 19.39
CA THR A 330 -8.64 19.64 18.50
C THR A 330 -8.72 19.26 17.02
N LEU A 331 -9.23 18.07 16.70
CA LEU A 331 -9.41 17.57 15.33
C LEU A 331 -10.90 17.38 14.95
N ALA A 332 -11.85 17.68 15.85
CA ALA A 332 -13.29 17.45 15.70
C ALA A 332 -13.84 17.86 14.32
N ASP A 333 -13.45 19.05 13.87
CA ASP A 333 -13.94 19.68 12.64
C ASP A 333 -12.83 19.81 11.57
N LYS A 334 -11.70 19.12 11.77
CA LYS A 334 -10.54 19.09 10.84
C LYS A 334 -10.34 17.74 10.17
N VAL A 335 -10.80 16.65 10.80
CA VAL A 335 -10.62 15.27 10.33
C VAL A 335 -11.98 14.55 10.40
N PRO A 336 -12.64 14.28 9.26
CA PRO A 336 -13.95 13.65 9.28
C PRO A 336 -13.91 12.23 9.85
N HIS A 337 -15.06 11.73 10.30
CA HIS A 337 -15.23 10.30 10.57
C HIS A 337 -15.57 9.58 9.25
N VAL A 338 -14.63 8.78 8.77
CA VAL A 338 -14.82 7.88 7.62
C VAL A 338 -14.94 6.46 8.17
N ALA A 339 -16.12 5.84 8.11
CA ALA A 339 -16.39 4.59 8.82
C ALA A 339 -15.46 3.42 8.41
N GLN A 340 -15.03 3.39 7.15
CA GLN A 340 -14.14 2.38 6.59
C GLN A 340 -12.68 2.53 7.04
N ALA A 341 -12.27 3.73 7.49
CA ALA A 341 -10.91 3.99 7.97
C ALA A 341 -10.74 3.41 9.39
N THR A 342 -10.62 2.10 9.50
CA THR A 342 -10.43 1.40 10.79
C THR A 342 -8.97 0.97 10.98
N PRO A 343 -8.48 0.74 12.22
CA PRO A 343 -7.08 0.35 12.46
C PRO A 343 -6.64 -0.95 11.77
N TRP A 344 -7.58 -1.79 11.33
CA TRP A 344 -7.34 -3.09 10.68
C TRP A 344 -7.58 -3.10 9.16
N ASN A 345 -8.19 -2.05 8.61
CA ASN A 345 -8.36 -1.91 7.16
C ASN A 345 -7.07 -1.30 6.58
N PRO A 346 -6.41 -1.93 5.61
CA PRO A 346 -5.19 -1.37 5.04
C PRO A 346 -5.45 -0.06 4.31
N PRO A 347 -4.68 1.01 4.57
CA PRO A 347 -4.79 2.25 3.83
C PRO A 347 -4.64 2.00 2.32
N TYR A 348 -5.53 2.59 1.53
CA TYR A 348 -5.56 2.43 0.08
C TYR A 348 -5.71 0.99 -0.45
N GLN A 349 -6.22 0.02 0.33
CA GLN A 349 -6.62 -1.29 -0.21
C GLN A 349 -7.54 -1.09 -1.43
N PRO A 350 -7.18 -1.54 -2.64
CA PRO A 350 -7.97 -1.27 -3.83
C PRO A 350 -9.25 -2.10 -3.84
N GLY A 351 -10.29 -1.56 -4.46
CA GLY A 351 -11.61 -2.20 -4.57
C GLY A 351 -12.70 -1.26 -5.10
N PRO A 352 -13.90 -1.78 -5.39
CA PRO A 352 -14.89 -1.05 -6.18
C PRO A 352 -15.43 0.19 -5.48
N GLY A 353 -15.61 1.25 -6.26
CA GLY A 353 -16.07 2.57 -5.83
C GLY A 353 -14.98 3.47 -5.23
N LEU A 354 -13.74 3.02 -5.07
CA LEU A 354 -12.69 3.78 -4.38
C LEU A 354 -12.35 5.12 -5.04
N ASP A 355 -12.40 5.23 -6.38
CA ASP A 355 -12.20 6.49 -7.11
C ASP A 355 -13.45 7.39 -7.13
N SER A 356 -14.60 6.90 -6.66
CA SER A 356 -15.86 7.67 -6.58
C SER A 356 -16.03 8.45 -5.27
N ARG A 357 -15.35 8.03 -4.18
CA ARG A 357 -15.43 8.68 -2.87
C ARG A 357 -14.78 10.08 -2.84
N PRO A 358 -15.10 10.96 -1.89
CA PRO A 358 -14.34 12.19 -1.64
C PRO A 358 -12.83 11.96 -1.49
N ILE A 359 -11.99 12.96 -1.81
CA ILE A 359 -10.52 12.85 -1.70
C ILE A 359 -10.11 12.42 -0.29
N VAL A 360 -10.72 13.02 0.74
CA VAL A 360 -10.47 12.72 2.16
C VAL A 360 -10.90 11.30 2.58
N GLU A 361 -11.65 10.56 1.77
CA GLU A 361 -12.04 9.16 2.06
C GLU A 361 -11.16 8.12 1.38
N TRP A 362 -10.26 8.53 0.48
CA TRP A 362 -9.49 7.61 -0.36
C TRP A 362 -8.44 6.82 0.45
N ALA A 363 -7.81 7.46 1.43
CA ALA A 363 -6.86 6.81 2.34
C ALA A 363 -7.49 5.71 3.22
N ALA A 364 -8.81 5.69 3.39
CA ALA A 364 -9.52 4.60 4.09
C ALA A 364 -9.46 3.25 3.35
N GLY A 365 -9.22 3.28 2.03
CA GLY A 365 -9.27 2.09 1.17
C GLY A 365 -10.67 1.45 1.07
N ALA A 366 -10.75 0.35 0.32
CA ALA A 366 -11.94 -0.48 0.20
C ALA A 366 -12.15 -1.43 1.41
N GLY A 367 -11.13 -1.59 2.26
CA GLY A 367 -11.16 -2.42 3.47
C GLY A 367 -10.87 -3.90 3.22
N LEU A 368 -10.81 -4.70 4.29
CA LEU A 368 -10.44 -6.12 4.21
C LEU A 368 -11.41 -6.96 3.35
N ASP A 369 -12.67 -6.56 3.21
CA ASP A 369 -13.67 -7.24 2.37
C ASP A 369 -13.35 -7.14 0.87
N ALA A 370 -12.44 -6.25 0.47
CA ALA A 370 -11.90 -6.14 -0.89
C ALA A 370 -10.63 -6.98 -1.12
N VAL A 371 -10.17 -7.74 -0.11
CA VAL A 371 -9.13 -8.76 -0.29
C VAL A 371 -9.78 -10.02 -0.85
N LEU A 372 -9.51 -10.33 -2.12
CA LEU A 372 -10.10 -11.48 -2.79
C LEU A 372 -9.56 -12.81 -2.21
N PRO A 373 -10.40 -13.86 -2.09
CA PRO A 373 -9.99 -15.10 -1.44
C PRO A 373 -9.02 -15.94 -2.28
N ASP A 374 -9.06 -15.79 -3.61
CA ASP A 374 -8.34 -16.64 -4.56
C ASP A 374 -8.15 -15.99 -5.96
N ALA A 375 -7.38 -16.69 -6.79
CA ALA A 375 -7.14 -16.37 -8.20
C ALA A 375 -8.42 -16.34 -9.06
N LYS A 376 -9.43 -17.17 -8.79
CA LYS A 376 -10.63 -17.27 -9.63
C LYS A 376 -11.46 -16.00 -9.48
N SER A 377 -11.65 -15.56 -8.25
CA SER A 377 -12.29 -14.31 -7.86
C SER A 377 -11.60 -13.11 -8.53
N PHE A 378 -10.27 -13.13 -8.59
CA PHE A 378 -9.49 -12.10 -9.26
C PHE A 378 -9.65 -12.11 -10.79
N VAL A 379 -9.57 -13.27 -11.45
CA VAL A 379 -9.70 -13.38 -12.92
C VAL A 379 -11.12 -13.07 -13.38
N ASN A 380 -12.13 -13.40 -12.58
CA ASN A 380 -13.51 -12.92 -12.73
C ASN A 380 -13.56 -11.38 -12.74
N VAL A 381 -13.06 -10.73 -11.67
CA VAL A 381 -13.05 -9.26 -11.53
C VAL A 381 -12.26 -8.57 -12.65
N PHE A 382 -11.09 -9.09 -12.99
CA PHE A 382 -10.23 -8.57 -14.06
C PHE A 382 -10.92 -8.58 -15.43
N THR A 383 -11.85 -9.52 -15.66
CA THR A 383 -12.67 -9.62 -16.87
C THR A 383 -14.07 -9.00 -16.74
N GLY A 384 -14.29 -8.18 -15.70
CA GLY A 384 -15.55 -7.45 -15.49
C GLY A 384 -16.70 -8.28 -14.92
N LYS A 385 -16.45 -9.53 -14.49
CA LYS A 385 -17.44 -10.39 -13.85
C LYS A 385 -17.46 -10.15 -12.33
N ALA A 386 -18.58 -10.46 -11.69
CA ALA A 386 -18.63 -10.50 -10.23
C ALA A 386 -17.62 -11.53 -9.68
N ALA A 387 -16.91 -11.20 -8.59
CA ALA A 387 -15.89 -12.07 -7.99
C ALA A 387 -16.40 -13.50 -7.73
N THR A 388 -17.64 -13.63 -7.27
CA THR A 388 -18.34 -14.89 -6.98
C THR A 388 -18.83 -15.66 -8.21
N SER A 389 -18.55 -15.19 -9.44
CA SER A 389 -19.00 -15.84 -10.68
C SER A 389 -18.50 -17.29 -10.79
N THR A 390 -19.45 -18.22 -10.94
CA THR A 390 -19.16 -19.62 -11.24
C THR A 390 -18.89 -19.85 -12.73
N ALA A 391 -19.43 -18.99 -13.61
CA ALA A 391 -19.25 -19.06 -15.05
C ALA A 391 -17.79 -18.89 -15.45
N ALA A 392 -17.34 -19.68 -16.43
CA ALA A 392 -15.98 -19.64 -16.94
C ALA A 392 -15.65 -18.27 -17.56
N VAL A 393 -14.37 -17.90 -17.52
CA VAL A 393 -13.80 -16.80 -18.30
C VAL A 393 -13.39 -17.33 -19.66
N THR A 394 -13.54 -16.52 -20.70
CA THR A 394 -13.22 -16.86 -22.09
C THR A 394 -11.97 -16.10 -22.57
N GLN A 395 -11.37 -16.60 -23.66
CA GLN A 395 -10.22 -15.97 -24.31
C GLN A 395 -10.50 -14.49 -24.68
N ALA A 396 -11.66 -14.22 -25.28
CA ALA A 396 -12.04 -12.89 -25.74
C ALA A 396 -12.25 -11.88 -24.58
N GLU A 397 -12.70 -12.34 -23.42
CA GLU A 397 -12.86 -11.49 -22.23
C GLU A 397 -11.51 -11.09 -21.63
N LEU A 398 -10.52 -12.00 -21.62
CA LEU A 398 -9.14 -11.67 -21.24
C LEU A 398 -8.48 -10.75 -22.27
N ASP A 399 -8.70 -10.99 -23.56
CA ASP A 399 -8.16 -10.12 -24.63
C ASP A 399 -8.71 -8.70 -24.52
N ALA A 400 -10.01 -8.55 -24.26
CA ALA A 400 -10.66 -7.24 -24.09
C ALA A 400 -10.16 -6.48 -22.86
N ALA A 401 -9.84 -7.19 -21.77
CA ALA A 401 -9.26 -6.64 -20.54
C ALA A 401 -7.77 -6.26 -20.71
N MET A 402 -6.99 -7.09 -21.42
CA MET A 402 -5.55 -6.89 -21.65
C MET A 402 -5.21 -5.92 -22.79
N ASP A 403 -6.19 -5.51 -23.61
CA ASP A 403 -6.01 -4.65 -24.79
C ASP A 403 -5.33 -3.31 -24.44
N PRO A 404 -4.13 -3.03 -24.99
CA PRO A 404 -3.39 -1.80 -24.72
C PRO A 404 -3.78 -0.60 -25.60
N SER A 405 -4.84 -0.71 -26.43
CA SER A 405 -5.25 0.34 -27.38
C SER A 405 -5.39 1.74 -26.75
N PRO A 406 -5.05 2.83 -27.48
CA PRO A 406 -5.01 4.19 -26.94
C PRO A 406 -6.29 4.60 -26.20
N GLY A 407 -6.12 5.27 -25.06
CA GLY A 407 -7.22 5.69 -24.18
C GLY A 407 -7.68 4.63 -23.18
N LYS A 408 -7.28 3.36 -23.31
CA LYS A 408 -7.45 2.35 -22.27
C LYS A 408 -6.36 2.47 -21.21
N VAL A 409 -6.75 2.61 -19.93
CA VAL A 409 -5.84 2.54 -18.77
C VAL A 409 -6.55 1.81 -17.63
N LEU A 410 -6.00 0.68 -17.19
CA LEU A 410 -6.52 -0.13 -16.11
C LEU A 410 -6.50 0.66 -14.80
N ASN A 411 -7.67 0.87 -14.20
CA ASN A 411 -7.78 1.51 -12.90
C ASN A 411 -7.45 0.50 -11.79
N THR A 412 -6.20 0.52 -11.33
CA THR A 412 -5.70 -0.37 -10.28
C THR A 412 -6.29 -0.09 -8.90
N ARG A 413 -6.89 1.10 -8.69
CA ARG A 413 -7.52 1.52 -7.42
C ARG A 413 -8.92 0.94 -7.25
N GLU A 414 -9.66 0.80 -8.36
CA GLU A 414 -11.01 0.23 -8.40
C GLU A 414 -11.03 -1.31 -8.33
N MET A 415 -9.89 -1.96 -8.54
CA MET A 415 -9.83 -3.42 -8.75
C MET A 415 -9.38 -4.17 -7.47
N PRO A 416 -10.27 -4.94 -6.82
CA PRO A 416 -9.90 -5.74 -5.65
C PRO A 416 -8.91 -6.86 -6.02
N ILE A 417 -8.11 -7.30 -5.05
CA ILE A 417 -6.93 -8.16 -5.28
C ILE A 417 -6.76 -9.25 -4.22
N PRO A 418 -6.17 -10.42 -4.55
CA PRO A 418 -5.85 -11.48 -3.60
C PRO A 418 -4.55 -11.15 -2.83
N LEU A 419 -4.50 -9.96 -2.24
CA LEU A 419 -3.38 -9.49 -1.42
C LEU A 419 -3.90 -8.46 -0.40
N GLN A 420 -3.76 -8.79 0.87
CA GLN A 420 -3.97 -7.85 1.98
C GLN A 420 -2.79 -6.88 2.00
N LEU A 421 -3.04 -5.57 1.86
CA LEU A 421 -2.01 -4.54 1.99
C LEU A 421 -1.66 -4.28 3.49
N PRO A 422 -0.63 -3.48 3.83
CA PRO A 422 -0.20 -3.28 5.21
C PRO A 422 -1.16 -2.38 6.00
N ASP A 423 -1.55 -2.75 7.22
CA ASP A 423 -2.33 -1.89 8.12
C ASP A 423 -1.53 -0.65 8.57
N TRP A 424 -2.21 0.40 9.06
CA TRP A 424 -1.54 1.66 9.46
C TRP A 424 -0.43 1.45 10.52
N SER A 425 -0.55 0.45 11.41
CA SER A 425 0.49 0.16 12.40
C SER A 425 1.78 -0.40 11.78
N ALA A 426 1.71 -0.96 10.57
CA ALA A 426 2.89 -1.34 9.78
C ALA A 426 3.59 -0.12 9.11
N TRP A 427 2.93 1.03 9.00
CA TRP A 427 3.53 2.27 8.48
C TRP A 427 4.34 3.00 9.55
N LEU A 428 4.02 2.83 10.83
CA LEU A 428 4.65 3.55 11.94
C LEU A 428 6.10 3.08 12.21
N PRO A 429 7.02 4.00 12.57
CA PRO A 429 8.35 3.65 13.08
C PRO A 429 8.27 2.69 14.27
N ILE A 430 9.16 1.69 14.31
CA ILE A 430 9.36 0.83 15.50
C ILE A 430 10.22 1.59 16.52
N GLU A 431 11.33 2.15 16.05
CA GLU A 431 12.22 3.04 16.80
C GLU A 431 12.17 4.43 16.14
N SER A 432 12.10 5.49 16.94
CA SER A 432 12.04 6.87 16.44
C SER A 432 13.40 7.37 15.94
N PRO A 433 13.48 8.14 14.83
CA PRO A 433 14.71 8.83 14.43
C PRO A 433 15.34 9.70 15.53
N LEU A 434 14.54 10.26 16.45
CA LEU A 434 15.05 11.06 17.58
C LEU A 434 15.78 10.24 18.64
N ASP A 435 15.52 8.93 18.69
CA ASP A 435 16.15 7.98 19.61
C ASP A 435 17.30 7.22 18.92
N ILE A 436 17.12 6.81 17.66
CA ILE A 436 18.17 6.20 16.83
C ILE A 436 19.40 7.11 16.71
N TRP A 437 19.18 8.41 16.48
CA TRP A 437 20.24 9.42 16.32
C TRP A 437 20.33 10.38 17.51
N ALA A 438 20.09 9.87 18.73
CA ALA A 438 20.19 10.65 19.96
C ALA A 438 21.55 11.39 20.14
N PRO A 439 21.58 12.51 20.88
CA PRO A 439 22.77 13.36 21.03
C PRO A 439 23.90 12.62 21.73
N GLU A 440 25.15 13.01 21.46
CA GLU A 440 26.28 12.61 22.30
C GLU A 440 26.29 13.40 23.62
N ALA A 441 27.09 12.94 24.60
CA ALA A 441 27.27 13.64 25.86
C ALA A 441 27.72 15.10 25.65
N GLY A 442 26.96 16.05 26.22
CA GLY A 442 27.19 17.49 26.06
C GLY A 442 26.49 18.13 24.85
N GLN A 443 25.81 17.37 23.99
CA GLN A 443 25.02 17.90 22.88
C GLN A 443 23.54 18.07 23.28
N ALA A 444 22.92 19.18 22.86
CA ALA A 444 21.50 19.44 23.10
C ALA A 444 20.55 18.73 22.11
N GLN A 445 21.06 18.38 20.91
CA GLN A 445 20.29 17.84 19.80
C GLN A 445 21.07 16.74 19.08
N GLY A 446 20.35 15.76 18.53
CA GLY A 446 20.90 14.61 17.82
C GLY A 446 21.25 14.87 16.36
N LEU A 447 21.84 13.88 15.68
CA LEU A 447 22.26 14.02 14.28
C LEU A 447 21.07 14.28 13.35
N PHE A 448 19.94 13.60 13.56
CA PHE A 448 18.71 13.80 12.77
C PHE A 448 18.06 15.19 12.97
N GLU A 449 18.35 15.86 14.08
CA GLU A 449 17.87 17.22 14.39
C GLU A 449 18.79 18.31 13.82
N THR A 450 20.10 18.05 13.80
CA THR A 450 21.15 19.03 13.52
C THR A 450 21.69 18.98 12.09
N GLN A 451 21.77 17.80 11.46
CA GLN A 451 22.33 17.66 10.11
C GLN A 451 21.45 18.39 9.09
N GLY A 452 21.97 19.46 8.50
CA GLY A 452 21.34 20.21 7.41
C GLY A 452 20.72 21.55 7.80
N ASP A 453 21.53 22.49 8.29
CA ASP A 453 21.17 23.93 8.30
C ASP A 453 21.18 24.57 6.90
N ASP A 454 21.73 23.86 5.91
CA ASP A 454 21.70 24.19 4.48
C ASP A 454 20.36 23.87 3.77
N GLY A 455 19.39 23.29 4.50
CA GLY A 455 18.10 22.85 3.96
C GLY A 455 18.02 21.37 3.56
N SER A 456 19.07 20.56 3.84
CA SER A 456 19.05 19.10 3.66
C SER A 456 18.38 18.32 4.80
N ASN A 457 18.07 18.96 5.94
CA ASN A 457 17.50 18.27 7.10
C ASN A 457 16.06 17.75 6.83
N PRO A 458 15.76 16.45 7.05
CA PRO A 458 14.44 15.88 6.78
C PRO A 458 13.27 16.57 7.49
N ILE A 459 13.42 16.94 8.78
CA ILE A 459 12.38 17.62 9.56
C ILE A 459 12.12 19.02 8.97
N LYS A 460 13.18 19.77 8.66
CA LYS A 460 13.06 21.12 8.06
C LYS A 460 12.46 21.06 6.65
N VAL A 461 12.76 20.03 5.87
CA VAL A 461 12.16 19.79 4.55
C VAL A 461 10.64 19.56 4.67
N VAL A 462 10.19 18.64 5.53
CA VAL A 462 8.75 18.40 5.77
C VAL A 462 8.05 19.69 6.19
N LYS A 463 8.65 20.46 7.11
CA LYS A 463 8.10 21.76 7.54
C LYS A 463 8.01 22.75 6.38
N ARG A 464 9.09 22.93 5.60
CA ARG A 464 9.15 23.83 4.43
C ARG A 464 8.05 23.52 3.41
N VAL A 465 7.77 22.24 3.18
CA VAL A 465 6.69 21.80 2.28
C VAL A 465 5.31 22.13 2.86
N SER A 466 5.06 21.84 4.15
CA SER A 466 3.77 22.17 4.77
C SER A 466 3.52 23.67 4.86
N ASP A 467 4.55 24.47 5.20
CA ASP A 467 4.51 25.93 5.18
C ASP A 467 4.15 26.46 3.78
N PHE A 468 4.80 25.93 2.73
CA PHE A 468 4.54 26.30 1.34
C PHE A 468 3.12 25.95 0.91
N LEU A 469 2.68 24.71 1.15
CA LEU A 469 1.33 24.28 0.79
C LEU A 469 0.30 25.15 1.50
N LYS A 470 0.45 25.37 2.81
CA LYS A 470 -0.42 26.25 3.59
C LYS A 470 -0.46 27.68 3.05
N ALA A 471 0.69 28.24 2.65
CA ALA A 471 0.78 29.60 2.10
C ALA A 471 0.19 29.74 0.69
N ASN A 472 -0.01 28.63 -0.03
CA ASN A 472 -0.59 28.59 -1.37
C ASN A 472 -1.91 27.79 -1.42
N GLN A 473 -2.63 27.68 -0.28
CA GLN A 473 -3.97 27.08 -0.26
C GLN A 473 -4.94 27.94 -1.07
N ASN A 474 -5.82 27.27 -1.82
CA ASN A 474 -6.78 27.92 -2.71
C ASN A 474 -7.80 28.76 -1.89
N PRO A 475 -7.97 30.06 -2.18
CA PRO A 475 -8.93 30.92 -1.49
C PRO A 475 -10.39 30.45 -1.56
N ASN A 476 -10.74 29.54 -2.46
CA ASN A 476 -12.08 28.95 -2.52
C ASN A 476 -12.37 27.93 -1.39
N GLY A 477 -11.36 27.51 -0.62
CA GLY A 477 -11.50 26.57 0.50
C GLY A 477 -11.81 25.12 0.11
N VAL A 478 -11.78 24.77 -1.17
CA VAL A 478 -12.08 23.41 -1.65
C VAL A 478 -10.90 22.49 -1.35
N TYR A 479 -11.12 21.48 -0.51
CA TYR A 479 -10.08 20.52 -0.11
C TYR A 479 -9.52 19.76 -1.32
N GLY A 480 -8.22 19.93 -1.58
CA GLY A 480 -7.51 19.32 -2.71
C GLY A 480 -7.56 20.09 -4.04
N ASP A 481 -8.20 21.27 -4.10
CA ASP A 481 -8.19 22.07 -5.33
C ASP A 481 -6.94 22.95 -5.48
N TRP A 482 -5.89 22.40 -6.10
CA TRP A 482 -4.65 23.11 -6.41
C TRP A 482 -4.64 23.74 -7.82
N SER A 483 -5.80 23.82 -8.50
CA SER A 483 -5.89 24.26 -9.90
C SER A 483 -5.44 25.71 -10.13
N HIS A 484 -5.59 26.58 -9.14
CA HIS A 484 -5.23 28.00 -9.20
C HIS A 484 -3.70 28.27 -9.25
N LEU A 485 -2.85 27.27 -8.97
CA LEU A 485 -1.39 27.48 -8.95
C LEU A 485 -0.85 27.82 -10.35
N THR A 486 0.02 28.84 -10.43
CA THR A 486 0.75 29.16 -11.68
C THR A 486 1.73 28.02 -12.03
N PRO A 487 2.17 27.90 -13.30
CA PRO A 487 3.13 26.88 -13.70
C PRO A 487 4.42 26.89 -12.86
N GLU A 488 4.91 28.06 -12.44
CA GLU A 488 6.10 28.24 -11.60
C GLU A 488 5.89 27.72 -10.18
N LEU A 489 4.68 27.90 -9.63
CA LEU A 489 4.31 27.34 -8.33
C LEU A 489 4.11 25.82 -8.40
N ARG A 490 3.59 25.29 -9.51
CA ARG A 490 3.47 23.85 -9.76
C ARG A 490 4.84 23.18 -9.89
N GLU A 491 5.76 23.75 -10.67
CA GLU A 491 7.16 23.27 -10.76
C GLU A 491 7.85 23.29 -9.38
N ARG A 492 7.63 24.35 -8.58
CA ARG A 492 8.19 24.45 -7.22
C ARG A 492 7.58 23.42 -6.27
N ALA A 493 6.25 23.23 -6.31
CA ALA A 493 5.56 22.22 -5.54
C ALA A 493 6.11 20.82 -5.86
N GLN A 494 6.16 20.47 -7.14
CA GLN A 494 6.69 19.22 -7.66
C GLN A 494 8.13 18.96 -7.17
N ALA A 495 9.02 19.94 -7.28
CA ALA A 495 10.39 19.83 -6.79
C ALA A 495 10.47 19.64 -5.26
N TRP A 496 9.70 20.39 -4.49
CA TRP A 496 9.76 20.36 -3.02
C TRP A 496 9.07 19.12 -2.42
N LEU A 497 8.07 18.57 -3.09
CA LEU A 497 7.43 17.31 -2.69
C LEU A 497 8.39 16.13 -2.90
N ASN A 498 9.24 16.17 -3.94
CA ASN A 498 10.29 15.18 -4.16
C ASN A 498 11.37 15.19 -3.06
N ASP A 499 11.76 16.38 -2.59
CA ASP A 499 12.76 16.54 -1.51
C ASP A 499 12.37 15.81 -0.21
N VAL A 500 11.06 15.66 0.09
CA VAL A 500 10.56 14.94 1.28
C VAL A 500 11.09 13.51 1.33
N GLY A 501 11.02 12.80 0.20
CA GLY A 501 11.63 11.49 0.07
C GLY A 501 13.14 11.61 -0.04
N GLY A 502 13.60 12.43 -1.00
CA GLY A 502 15.00 12.47 -1.42
C GLY A 502 15.96 12.76 -0.26
N LYS A 503 15.70 13.84 0.49
CA LYS A 503 16.57 14.26 1.59
C LYS A 503 16.53 13.30 2.79
N THR A 504 15.43 12.58 2.97
CA THR A 504 15.31 11.55 4.02
C THR A 504 16.16 10.32 3.73
N ILE A 505 16.25 9.92 2.45
CA ILE A 505 17.13 8.81 2.03
C ILE A 505 18.59 9.27 1.84
N ASP A 506 18.85 10.50 1.39
CA ASP A 506 20.19 11.11 1.38
C ASP A 506 20.82 11.04 2.78
N PHE A 507 20.08 11.48 3.81
CA PHE A 507 20.48 11.38 5.22
C PHE A 507 20.84 9.93 5.62
N ALA A 508 20.01 8.96 5.23
CA ALA A 508 20.21 7.55 5.57
C ALA A 508 21.42 6.92 4.84
N GLY A 509 21.78 7.41 3.65
CA GLY A 509 22.92 6.93 2.86
C GLY A 509 22.69 6.82 1.34
N GLY A 510 21.84 7.66 0.74
CA GLY A 510 21.70 7.77 -0.72
C GLY A 510 20.93 6.64 -1.41
N GLY A 511 21.19 6.41 -2.70
CA GLY A 511 20.36 5.61 -3.63
C GLY A 511 20.28 4.09 -3.38
N ARG A 512 20.45 3.27 -4.43
CA ARG A 512 20.70 1.83 -4.30
C ARG A 512 22.20 1.60 -4.07
N GLY A 513 22.57 0.66 -3.21
CA GLY A 513 23.96 0.35 -2.87
C GLY A 513 24.22 0.32 -1.36
N SER A 514 25.48 0.11 -0.99
CA SER A 514 25.93 -0.09 0.39
C SER A 514 25.45 1.01 1.34
N ARG A 515 24.68 0.64 2.37
CA ARG A 515 24.33 1.53 3.50
C ARG A 515 25.52 1.81 4.45
N VAL A 516 26.68 1.23 4.17
CA VAL A 516 27.98 1.51 4.80
C VAL A 516 28.82 2.33 3.81
N SER A 517 29.44 3.41 4.27
CA SER A 517 30.20 4.31 3.40
C SER A 517 31.51 3.68 2.90
N GLY A 518 31.87 3.96 1.65
CA GLY A 518 33.20 3.62 1.11
C GLY A 518 34.34 4.47 1.70
N ASP A 519 34.00 5.56 2.40
CA ASP A 519 34.92 6.40 3.16
C ASP A 519 34.58 6.30 4.66
N PRO A 520 35.37 5.57 5.47
CA PRO A 520 35.13 5.43 6.91
C PRO A 520 35.16 6.74 7.70
N SER A 521 35.76 7.82 7.16
CA SER A 521 35.71 9.16 7.78
C SER A 521 34.37 9.88 7.57
N LYS A 522 33.54 9.40 6.62
CA LYS A 522 32.23 9.93 6.27
C LYS A 522 31.15 8.83 6.32
N PRO A 523 30.86 8.23 7.49
CA PRO A 523 29.83 7.20 7.62
C PRO A 523 28.43 7.79 7.36
N TYR A 524 27.58 7.02 6.68
CA TYR A 524 26.20 7.43 6.41
C TYR A 524 25.31 7.40 7.66
N GLY A 525 24.20 8.12 7.65
CA GLY A 525 23.26 8.15 8.77
C GLY A 525 22.79 6.75 9.20
N GLY A 526 22.50 5.86 8.25
CA GLY A 526 22.15 4.47 8.52
C GLY A 526 23.23 3.69 9.29
N GLU A 527 24.51 3.90 8.97
CA GLU A 527 25.62 3.30 9.74
C GLU A 527 25.77 3.93 11.13
N VAL A 528 25.69 5.26 11.25
CA VAL A 528 25.77 5.94 12.55
C VAL A 528 24.63 5.49 13.48
N GLY A 529 23.40 5.40 12.96
CA GLY A 529 22.23 4.92 13.67
C GLY A 529 22.35 3.44 14.03
N GLY A 530 22.81 2.61 13.10
CA GLY A 530 23.06 1.18 13.37
C GLY A 530 24.07 0.97 14.50
N ARG A 531 25.18 1.73 14.53
CA ARG A 531 26.15 1.68 15.64
C ARG A 531 25.53 2.15 16.96
N LYS A 532 24.73 3.22 16.97
CA LYS A 532 24.02 3.70 18.18
C LYS A 532 23.04 2.68 18.73
N LEU A 533 22.23 2.03 17.87
CA LEU A 533 21.32 0.97 18.30
C LEU A 533 22.08 -0.27 18.81
N GLN A 534 23.15 -0.69 18.11
CA GLN A 534 23.96 -1.84 18.51
C GLN A 534 24.65 -1.63 19.87
N ALA A 535 25.05 -0.39 20.20
CA ALA A 535 25.64 -0.05 21.49
C ALA A 535 24.67 -0.20 22.69
N LEU A 536 23.36 -0.27 22.46
CA LEU A 536 22.33 -0.51 23.48
C LEU A 536 21.98 -2.01 23.63
N MET A 537 22.65 -2.91 22.90
CA MET A 537 22.33 -4.35 22.89
C MET A 537 22.74 -5.08 24.17
N SER A 538 21.81 -5.82 24.77
CA SER A 538 22.10 -6.81 25.81
C SER A 538 22.42 -8.18 25.19
N ALA A 539 23.56 -8.75 25.58
CA ALA A 539 23.94 -10.11 25.20
C ALA A 539 22.95 -11.17 25.74
N GLN A 540 22.35 -10.91 26.92
CA GLN A 540 21.34 -11.77 27.51
C GLN A 540 20.05 -11.77 26.68
N THR A 541 19.57 -10.60 26.25
CA THR A 541 18.40 -10.46 25.37
C THR A 541 18.65 -11.11 24.00
N ALA A 542 19.81 -10.85 23.39
CA ALA A 542 20.19 -11.44 22.10
C ALA A 542 20.27 -12.98 22.16
N SER A 543 20.80 -13.54 23.25
CA SER A 543 20.82 -14.98 23.51
C SER A 543 19.41 -15.56 23.69
N ALA A 544 18.57 -14.91 24.51
CA ALA A 544 17.19 -15.36 24.78
C ALA A 544 16.27 -15.34 23.53
N ALA A 545 16.57 -14.47 22.56
CA ALA A 545 15.86 -14.39 21.28
C ALA A 545 16.19 -15.53 20.31
N ASN A 546 17.36 -16.20 20.45
CA ASN A 546 17.80 -17.33 19.62
C ASN A 546 17.75 -17.09 18.09
N LEU A 547 18.02 -15.85 17.65
CA LEU A 547 17.99 -15.44 16.25
C LEU A 547 19.28 -14.65 15.91
N PRO A 548 20.45 -15.30 15.80
CA PRO A 548 21.75 -14.61 15.73
C PRO A 548 21.88 -13.63 14.55
N ALA A 549 21.23 -13.92 13.41
CA ALA A 549 21.17 -13.00 12.28
C ALA A 549 20.53 -11.65 12.63
N ALA A 550 19.56 -11.62 13.56
CA ALA A 550 18.86 -10.40 13.97
C ALA A 550 19.71 -9.43 14.82
N PHE A 551 20.97 -9.77 15.15
CA PHE A 551 21.84 -9.01 16.05
C PHE A 551 23.22 -8.67 15.45
N THR A 552 23.44 -8.87 14.15
CA THR A 552 24.68 -8.44 13.48
C THR A 552 24.72 -6.92 13.30
N LYS A 553 25.90 -6.35 12.95
CA LYS A 553 26.03 -4.91 12.61
C LYS A 553 25.00 -4.51 11.56
N GLU A 554 24.84 -5.37 10.56
CA GLU A 554 23.93 -5.19 9.44
C GLU A 554 22.50 -5.05 9.95
N ALA A 555 22.02 -5.99 10.76
CA ALA A 555 20.67 -6.01 11.33
C ALA A 555 20.32 -4.77 12.18
N PHE A 556 21.31 -4.06 12.72
CA PHE A 556 21.08 -2.77 13.38
C PHE A 556 21.01 -1.60 12.38
N ILE A 557 21.76 -1.64 11.28
CA ILE A 557 21.61 -0.70 10.16
C ILE A 557 20.22 -0.86 9.51
N GLU A 558 19.70 -2.09 9.40
CA GLU A 558 18.33 -2.35 8.91
C GLU A 558 17.27 -1.66 9.79
N ARG A 559 17.39 -1.77 11.12
CA ARG A 559 16.49 -1.10 12.07
C ARG A 559 16.56 0.42 11.97
N ALA A 560 17.77 0.99 11.91
CA ALA A 560 17.97 2.43 11.78
C ALA A 560 17.35 2.96 10.46
N LEU A 561 17.61 2.28 9.34
CA LEU A 561 17.06 2.61 8.04
C LEU A 561 15.53 2.55 8.03
N PHE A 562 14.93 1.51 8.61
CA PHE A 562 13.48 1.36 8.64
C PHE A 562 12.76 2.30 9.60
N GLY A 563 13.40 2.75 10.69
CA GLY A 563 12.87 3.82 11.54
C GLY A 563 12.66 5.12 10.75
N VAL A 564 13.65 5.54 9.96
CA VAL A 564 13.56 6.80 9.18
C VAL A 564 12.73 6.68 7.90
N ILE A 565 12.76 5.52 7.22
CA ILE A 565 11.88 5.23 6.07
C ILE A 565 10.40 5.20 6.47
N ARG A 566 10.06 4.62 7.62
CA ARG A 566 8.68 4.62 8.11
C ARG A 566 8.23 6.01 8.54
N TRP A 567 9.10 6.77 9.18
CA TRP A 567 8.86 8.19 9.49
C TRP A 567 8.57 8.99 8.21
N MET A 568 9.36 8.78 7.15
CA MET A 568 9.13 9.38 5.82
C MET A 568 7.74 9.05 5.26
N GLY A 569 7.32 7.78 5.32
CA GLY A 569 6.00 7.34 4.87
C GLY A 569 4.85 8.00 5.64
N VAL A 570 4.97 8.10 6.97
CA VAL A 570 4.00 8.80 7.83
C VAL A 570 3.96 10.30 7.48
N LYS A 571 5.10 10.96 7.26
CA LYS A 571 5.13 12.40 6.91
C LYS A 571 4.71 12.70 5.47
N GLN A 572 4.90 11.78 4.52
CA GLN A 572 4.30 11.86 3.19
C GLN A 572 2.77 11.73 3.26
N TRP A 573 2.27 10.74 4.01
CA TRP A 573 0.82 10.62 4.26
C TRP A 573 0.26 11.87 4.96
N GLU A 574 0.94 12.38 5.99
CA GLU A 574 0.54 13.60 6.72
C GLU A 574 0.44 14.81 5.78
N LEU A 575 1.43 15.03 4.91
CA LEU A 575 1.41 16.12 3.93
C LEU A 575 0.27 15.95 2.92
N ALA A 576 0.13 14.76 2.32
CA ALA A 576 -0.92 14.49 1.34
C ALA A 576 -2.32 14.67 1.92
N HIS A 577 -2.56 14.09 3.10
CA HIS A 577 -3.86 14.08 3.74
C HIS A 577 -4.20 15.39 4.48
N THR A 578 -3.21 16.20 4.85
CA THR A 578 -3.44 17.57 5.37
C THR A 578 -3.85 18.55 4.28
N HIS A 579 -3.30 18.39 3.08
CA HIS A 579 -3.44 19.37 2.01
C HIS A 579 -4.29 18.86 0.82
N GLY A 580 -4.85 17.65 0.91
CA GLY A 580 -5.70 17.07 -0.13
C GLY A 580 -4.96 16.77 -1.43
N LEU A 581 -3.66 16.43 -1.35
CA LEU A 581 -2.79 16.18 -2.51
C LEU A 581 -3.08 14.83 -3.19
N GLU A 582 -4.11 14.12 -2.74
CA GLU A 582 -4.57 12.80 -3.17
C GLU A 582 -5.59 12.85 -4.33
N GLY A 583 -5.76 14.04 -4.92
CA GLY A 583 -6.65 14.32 -6.05
C GLY A 583 -6.01 14.03 -7.42
N PRO A 584 -6.48 14.69 -8.49
CA PRO A 584 -5.92 14.55 -9.83
C PRO A 584 -4.43 14.90 -9.85
N GLN A 585 -3.61 13.95 -10.32
CA GLN A 585 -2.16 14.09 -10.31
C GLN A 585 -1.71 15.26 -11.18
N ASP A 586 -2.31 15.40 -12.37
CA ASP A 586 -2.00 16.36 -13.43
C ASP A 586 -1.98 17.84 -13.00
N VAL A 587 -2.58 18.17 -11.85
CA VAL A 587 -2.48 19.51 -11.25
C VAL A 587 -1.07 19.83 -10.75
N LEU A 588 -0.43 18.89 -10.05
CA LEU A 588 0.91 19.02 -9.45
C LEU A 588 1.99 18.21 -10.18
N HIS A 589 1.59 17.33 -11.10
CA HIS A 589 2.46 16.46 -11.90
C HIS A 589 2.48 16.89 -13.36
N GLY A 590 3.64 17.26 -13.88
CA GLY A 590 3.78 17.78 -15.24
C GLY A 590 5.05 18.57 -15.50
N ALA A 591 5.01 19.39 -16.54
CA ALA A 591 6.06 20.35 -16.90
C ALA A 591 5.46 21.50 -17.71
N ARG A 592 6.17 22.63 -17.84
CA ARG A 592 5.81 23.64 -18.83
C ARG A 592 6.01 23.13 -20.27
N ASN A 593 5.08 23.49 -21.15
CA ASN A 593 5.20 23.31 -22.60
C ASN A 593 6.00 24.46 -23.24
N SER A 594 6.19 24.44 -24.56
CA SER A 594 6.93 25.48 -25.30
C SER A 594 6.32 26.88 -25.24
N SER A 595 5.04 27.02 -24.84
CA SER A 595 4.36 28.29 -24.59
C SER A 595 4.36 28.72 -23.11
N GLY A 596 5.11 28.02 -22.25
CA GLY A 596 5.17 28.28 -20.81
C GLY A 596 3.95 27.83 -20.00
N GLN A 597 2.92 27.26 -20.65
CA GLN A 597 1.73 26.73 -19.99
C GLN A 597 2.02 25.37 -19.35
N TRP A 598 1.34 25.05 -18.25
CA TRP A 598 1.46 23.75 -17.59
C TRP A 598 0.81 22.62 -18.40
N ALA A 599 1.60 21.63 -18.81
CA ALA A 599 1.14 20.36 -19.35
C ALA A 599 1.15 19.30 -18.24
N GLY A 600 -0.03 19.05 -17.67
CA GLY A 600 -0.23 18.06 -16.61
C GLY A 600 -0.24 16.61 -17.12
N VAL A 601 0.19 15.67 -16.28
CA VAL A 601 0.21 14.23 -16.57
C VAL A 601 -0.09 13.41 -15.30
N GLY A 602 -0.60 12.18 -15.48
CA GLY A 602 -0.91 11.25 -14.38
C GLY A 602 -2.36 10.79 -14.42
N GLU A 603 -2.87 10.25 -13.31
CA GLU A 603 -4.25 9.74 -13.19
C GLU A 603 -5.16 10.60 -12.31
N LYS A 604 -6.46 10.32 -12.37
CA LYS A 604 -7.54 10.98 -11.60
C LYS A 604 -7.27 11.02 -10.09
N ARG A 605 -6.49 10.08 -9.56
CA ARG A 605 -5.99 10.03 -8.18
C ARG A 605 -4.58 9.52 -8.12
N GLY A 606 -3.79 10.09 -7.23
CA GLY A 606 -2.51 9.54 -6.82
C GLY A 606 -1.82 10.41 -5.78
N TRP A 607 -0.72 9.90 -5.23
CA TRP A 607 0.20 10.65 -4.40
C TRP A 607 1.05 11.62 -5.24
N PRO A 608 1.44 12.77 -4.68
CA PRO A 608 2.25 13.76 -5.38
C PRO A 608 3.76 13.45 -5.33
N PHE A 609 4.20 12.45 -4.56
CA PHE A 609 5.62 12.19 -4.27
C PHE A 609 6.22 11.23 -5.30
N SER A 610 7.30 11.66 -5.98
CA SER A 610 7.99 10.81 -6.97
C SER A 610 8.76 9.67 -6.31
N TRP A 611 9.85 10.02 -5.65
CA TRP A 611 10.92 9.14 -5.26
C TRP A 611 11.74 9.79 -4.15
N PRO A 612 12.11 9.03 -3.11
CA PRO A 612 11.37 7.93 -2.49
C PRO A 612 9.87 8.20 -2.27
N SER A 613 9.08 7.13 -2.33
CA SER A 613 7.65 7.07 -1.97
C SER A 613 7.36 5.73 -1.27
N VAL A 614 6.09 5.31 -1.08
CA VAL A 614 5.73 4.17 -0.21
C VAL A 614 6.46 2.85 -0.53
N PHE A 615 6.89 2.64 -1.78
CA PHE A 615 7.67 1.45 -2.14
C PHE A 615 9.01 1.32 -1.40
N TYR A 616 9.55 2.42 -0.83
CA TYR A 616 10.75 2.37 0.02
C TYR A 616 10.51 1.65 1.35
N MET A 617 9.26 1.46 1.76
CA MET A 617 8.87 0.73 2.98
C MET A 617 8.87 -0.80 2.76
N ALA A 618 9.21 -1.27 1.56
CA ALA A 618 9.38 -2.68 1.23
C ALA A 618 10.70 -3.26 1.79
N PRO A 619 10.70 -4.44 2.43
CA PRO A 619 11.92 -5.10 2.95
C PRO A 619 13.05 -5.29 1.92
N HIS A 620 12.76 -5.27 0.62
CA HIS A 620 13.81 -5.40 -0.39
C HIS A 620 14.82 -4.23 -0.43
N ILE A 621 14.50 -3.07 0.14
CA ILE A 621 15.32 -1.84 0.12
C ILE A 621 16.60 -1.96 0.98
N LEU A 622 16.73 -3.05 1.72
CA LEU A 622 17.88 -3.44 2.51
C LEU A 622 19.07 -3.81 1.60
N TYR A 623 20.14 -3.03 1.71
CA TYR A 623 21.40 -3.28 1.02
C TYR A 623 22.56 -3.06 1.99
N VAL A 624 22.83 -4.07 2.83
CA VAL A 624 23.86 -3.99 3.87
C VAL A 624 24.86 -5.14 3.66
N PRO A 625 26.08 -4.85 3.16
CA PRO A 625 26.92 -5.89 2.54
C PRO A 625 27.80 -6.65 3.53
N ALA A 626 27.35 -7.84 3.97
CA ALA A 626 28.19 -8.81 4.69
C ALA A 626 27.74 -10.28 4.52
N SER A 627 27.31 -10.70 3.32
CA SER A 627 27.04 -12.13 2.97
C SER A 627 26.49 -12.36 1.56
N GLY A 628 26.06 -11.32 0.84
CA GLY A 628 25.24 -11.49 -0.38
C GLY A 628 23.75 -11.70 -0.09
N ARG A 629 23.31 -11.56 1.17
CA ARG A 629 21.89 -11.47 1.54
C ARG A 629 21.31 -10.15 1.02
N GLU A 630 20.71 -10.22 -0.16
CA GLU A 630 19.93 -9.14 -0.75
C GLU A 630 18.43 -9.34 -0.45
N ASN A 631 17.67 -8.24 -0.36
CA ASN A 631 16.21 -8.19 -0.46
C ASN A 631 15.30 -8.73 0.68
N TYR A 632 15.81 -9.13 1.86
CA TYR A 632 14.95 -9.52 3.01
C TYR A 632 15.56 -9.23 4.39
N PHE A 633 14.73 -9.01 5.42
CA PHE A 633 15.16 -8.67 6.79
C PHE A 633 15.99 -9.78 7.45
N SER A 634 16.84 -9.40 8.41
CA SER A 634 17.68 -10.31 9.19
C SER A 634 16.93 -11.20 10.20
N TRP A 635 15.64 -10.97 10.41
CA TRP A 635 14.87 -11.50 11.55
C TRP A 635 13.53 -12.17 11.19
N GLU A 636 13.16 -12.24 9.92
CA GLU A 636 11.98 -13.00 9.47
C GLU A 636 12.35 -13.88 8.25
N PRO A 637 11.58 -14.93 7.93
CA PRO A 637 11.85 -15.77 6.76
C PRO A 637 11.77 -14.97 5.45
N ARG A 638 12.64 -15.29 4.48
CA ARG A 638 12.66 -14.67 3.14
C ARG A 638 11.28 -14.55 2.51
N LEU A 639 10.49 -15.64 2.52
CA LEU A 639 9.12 -15.70 2.03
C LEU A 639 8.21 -14.61 2.65
N VAL A 640 8.36 -14.33 3.94
CA VAL A 640 7.57 -13.30 4.65
C VAL A 640 8.00 -11.90 4.20
N SER A 641 9.30 -11.62 4.12
CA SER A 641 9.83 -10.35 3.59
C SER A 641 9.48 -10.14 2.10
N PHE A 642 9.40 -11.21 1.31
CA PHE A 642 9.02 -11.15 -0.10
C PHE A 642 7.50 -10.93 -0.25
N TYR A 643 6.67 -11.53 0.61
CA TYR A 643 5.25 -11.18 0.72
C TYR A 643 5.04 -9.71 1.13
N ARG A 644 5.75 -9.24 2.17
CA ARG A 644 5.71 -7.82 2.56
C ARG A 644 6.21 -6.89 1.44
N THR A 645 7.24 -7.27 0.72
CA THR A 645 7.72 -6.53 -0.46
C THR A 645 6.64 -6.46 -1.54
N ASN A 646 5.94 -7.57 -1.81
CA ASN A 646 4.79 -7.60 -2.71
C ASN A 646 3.68 -6.64 -2.24
N GLN A 647 3.36 -6.57 -0.95
CA GLN A 647 2.37 -5.63 -0.40
C GLN A 647 2.74 -4.17 -0.73
N TRP A 648 3.97 -3.75 -0.45
CA TRP A 648 4.41 -2.37 -0.68
C TRP A 648 4.54 -2.00 -2.17
N TYR A 649 4.99 -2.93 -3.02
CA TYR A 649 4.99 -2.72 -4.48
C TYR A 649 3.58 -2.65 -5.07
N GLN A 650 2.66 -3.49 -4.59
CA GLN A 650 1.25 -3.46 -5.01
C GLN A 650 0.54 -2.18 -4.53
N LEU A 651 0.87 -1.71 -3.33
CA LEU A 651 0.42 -0.42 -2.81
C LEU A 651 0.94 0.73 -3.69
N GLN A 652 2.22 0.74 -4.09
CA GLN A 652 2.78 1.74 -5.01
C GLN A 652 1.97 1.81 -6.32
N MET A 653 1.65 0.68 -6.94
CA MET A 653 0.80 0.61 -8.15
C MET A 653 -0.65 1.11 -7.93
N THR A 654 -1.06 1.31 -6.67
CA THR A 654 -2.37 1.80 -6.28
C THR A 654 -2.32 3.30 -5.94
N VAL A 655 -1.37 3.72 -5.10
CA VAL A 655 -1.25 5.12 -4.65
C VAL A 655 -0.49 6.01 -5.61
N ASN A 656 0.46 5.50 -6.40
CA ASN A 656 1.16 6.28 -7.41
C ASN A 656 1.29 5.50 -8.73
N PRO A 657 0.19 5.43 -9.51
CA PRO A 657 0.04 4.44 -10.59
C PRO A 657 0.64 4.87 -11.94
N GLY A 658 0.98 6.15 -12.12
CA GLY A 658 1.38 6.72 -13.42
C GLY A 658 2.50 7.76 -13.42
N TRP A 659 2.87 8.35 -12.28
CA TRP A 659 3.94 9.36 -12.22
C TRP A 659 5.35 8.77 -12.44
N PRO A 660 6.23 9.29 -13.30
CA PRO A 660 7.59 8.73 -13.49
C PRO A 660 8.49 8.83 -12.24
N GLY A 661 8.78 7.68 -11.63
CA GLY A 661 9.74 7.47 -10.54
C GLY A 661 11.12 6.98 -11.03
N ALA A 662 11.85 6.28 -10.16
CA ALA A 662 13.21 5.80 -10.46
C ALA A 662 13.20 4.61 -11.42
N SER A 663 14.25 4.56 -12.26
CA SER A 663 14.57 3.55 -13.30
C SER A 663 13.44 3.25 -14.29
N GLU A 664 12.36 2.63 -13.81
CA GLU A 664 11.31 1.90 -14.53
C GLU A 664 10.04 2.64 -15.03
N GLY A 665 9.85 3.91 -14.64
CA GLY A 665 8.56 4.58 -14.71
C GLY A 665 7.96 4.74 -13.32
N PRO A 666 6.63 4.59 -13.07
CA PRO A 666 6.04 4.86 -11.75
C PRO A 666 6.47 3.93 -10.61
N MET A 667 7.13 2.85 -10.96
CA MET A 667 7.68 1.86 -10.05
C MET A 667 8.71 1.03 -10.82
N ASP A 668 9.53 0.30 -10.08
CA ASP A 668 10.50 -0.62 -10.66
C ASP A 668 9.80 -1.95 -11.04
N TRP A 669 9.17 -1.97 -12.22
CA TRP A 669 8.27 -3.05 -12.66
C TRP A 669 8.90 -4.46 -12.66
N PRO A 670 10.15 -4.67 -13.12
CA PRO A 670 10.81 -5.98 -13.08
C PRO A 670 10.98 -6.50 -11.65
N TYR A 671 11.13 -5.62 -10.66
CA TYR A 671 11.21 -6.02 -9.26
C TYR A 671 9.84 -6.40 -8.69
N HIS A 672 8.73 -5.71 -9.03
CA HIS A 672 7.37 -6.17 -8.67
C HIS A 672 7.12 -7.59 -9.20
N MET A 673 7.41 -7.82 -10.48
CA MET A 673 7.28 -9.12 -11.13
C MET A 673 8.23 -10.16 -10.51
N GLY A 674 9.53 -9.84 -10.44
CA GLY A 674 10.56 -10.72 -9.88
C GLY A 674 10.29 -11.17 -8.45
N PHE A 675 9.89 -10.25 -7.56
CA PHE A 675 9.48 -10.58 -6.20
C PHE A 675 8.13 -11.33 -6.14
N THR A 676 7.23 -11.15 -7.10
CA THR A 676 6.04 -12.00 -7.23
C THR A 676 6.45 -13.45 -7.55
N THR A 677 7.35 -13.67 -8.52
CA THR A 677 7.80 -15.03 -8.88
C THR A 677 8.69 -15.68 -7.82
N ALA A 678 9.65 -14.96 -7.23
CA ALA A 678 10.55 -15.54 -6.23
C ALA A 678 9.80 -15.94 -4.93
N MET A 679 8.72 -15.23 -4.59
CA MET A 679 7.79 -15.63 -3.53
C MET A 679 7.01 -16.90 -3.91
N VAL A 680 6.59 -17.03 -5.18
CA VAL A 680 5.95 -18.25 -5.70
C VAL A 680 6.92 -19.45 -5.70
N ASP A 681 8.20 -19.22 -5.97
CA ASP A 681 9.23 -20.26 -5.92
C ASP A 681 9.50 -20.71 -4.47
N ASP A 682 9.55 -19.77 -3.51
CA ASP A 682 9.60 -20.07 -2.08
C ASP A 682 8.34 -20.85 -1.62
N LEU A 683 7.13 -20.47 -2.09
CA LEU A 683 5.88 -21.19 -1.84
C LEU A 683 5.88 -22.62 -2.44
N MET A 684 6.37 -22.79 -3.66
CA MET A 684 6.49 -24.09 -4.33
C MET A 684 7.50 -24.99 -3.61
N THR A 685 8.63 -24.43 -3.16
CA THR A 685 9.63 -25.12 -2.34
C THR A 685 9.05 -25.57 -1.00
N ALA A 686 8.22 -24.72 -0.37
CA ALA A 686 7.45 -25.04 0.83
C ALA A 686 6.25 -25.99 0.59
N LYS A 687 6.04 -26.45 -0.66
CA LYS A 687 4.92 -27.32 -1.08
C LYS A 687 3.54 -26.74 -0.73
N ALA A 688 3.39 -25.43 -0.87
CA ALA A 688 2.10 -24.76 -0.76
C ALA A 688 1.10 -25.30 -1.82
N PRO A 689 -0.21 -25.33 -1.52
CA PRO A 689 -1.23 -25.71 -2.50
C PRO A 689 -1.18 -24.78 -3.71
N ALA A 690 -1.26 -25.34 -4.93
CA ALA A 690 -1.06 -24.60 -6.18
C ALA A 690 -1.97 -23.36 -6.32
N ALA A 691 -3.17 -23.39 -5.75
CA ALA A 691 -4.11 -22.26 -5.75
C ALA A 691 -3.58 -21.02 -4.99
N VAL A 692 -2.74 -21.21 -3.96
CA VAL A 692 -2.11 -20.10 -3.22
C VAL A 692 -1.12 -19.37 -4.13
N SER A 693 -0.19 -20.11 -4.75
CA SER A 693 0.76 -19.55 -5.72
C SER A 693 0.07 -18.98 -6.96
N ALA A 694 -0.97 -19.65 -7.48
CA ALA A 694 -1.78 -19.17 -8.60
C ALA A 694 -2.45 -17.82 -8.29
N SER A 695 -2.80 -17.54 -7.04
CA SER A 695 -3.38 -16.25 -6.62
C SER A 695 -2.38 -15.10 -6.72
N HIS A 696 -1.08 -15.37 -6.53
CA HIS A 696 -0.02 -14.38 -6.78
C HIS A 696 0.34 -14.28 -8.26
N LEU A 697 0.43 -15.40 -8.98
CA LEU A 697 0.66 -15.43 -10.43
C LEU A 697 -0.45 -14.69 -11.19
N ALA A 698 -1.71 -14.79 -10.74
CA ALA A 698 -2.82 -14.07 -11.35
C ALA A 698 -2.63 -12.53 -11.35
N ARG A 699 -1.90 -11.95 -10.39
CA ARG A 699 -1.64 -10.50 -10.40
C ARG A 699 -0.80 -10.05 -11.61
N TYR A 700 -0.09 -10.94 -12.31
CA TYR A 700 0.59 -10.61 -13.57
C TYR A 700 -0.37 -10.11 -14.66
N PHE A 701 -1.63 -10.56 -14.70
CA PHE A 701 -2.62 -10.04 -15.65
C PHE A 701 -2.82 -8.53 -15.43
N GLN A 702 -3.00 -8.09 -14.17
CA GLN A 702 -3.10 -6.66 -13.82
C GLN A 702 -1.81 -5.89 -14.15
N VAL A 703 -0.67 -6.40 -13.68
CA VAL A 703 0.64 -5.72 -13.79
C VAL A 703 1.04 -5.49 -15.25
N ARG A 704 0.99 -6.53 -16.09
CA ARG A 704 1.35 -6.43 -17.52
C ARG A 704 0.37 -5.56 -18.30
N THR A 705 -0.93 -5.68 -18.02
CA THR A 705 -1.97 -4.84 -18.64
C THR A 705 -1.77 -3.37 -18.30
N LYS A 706 -1.56 -3.05 -17.01
CA LYS A 706 -1.31 -1.69 -16.54
C LYS A 706 -0.11 -1.08 -17.25
N LEU A 707 1.03 -1.77 -17.26
CA LEU A 707 2.26 -1.31 -17.91
C LEU A 707 2.09 -1.12 -19.43
N ALA A 708 1.44 -2.07 -20.12
CA ALA A 708 1.17 -1.99 -21.55
C ALA A 708 0.25 -0.83 -21.94
N GLN A 709 -0.75 -0.53 -21.12
CA GLN A 709 -1.69 0.56 -21.32
C GLN A 709 -1.08 1.93 -21.01
N LEU A 710 -0.30 2.04 -19.92
CA LEU A 710 0.45 3.27 -19.59
C LEU A 710 1.36 3.70 -20.75
N ALA A 711 1.97 2.75 -21.45
CA ALA A 711 2.81 2.99 -22.63
C ALA A 711 2.09 3.63 -23.84
N ASN A 712 0.75 3.69 -23.83
CA ASN A 712 -0.07 4.35 -24.84
C ASN A 712 -0.82 5.59 -24.28
N THR A 713 -0.28 6.20 -23.22
CA THR A 713 -0.75 7.48 -22.64
C THR A 713 0.21 8.64 -22.95
N ASN A 714 -0.13 9.85 -22.50
CA ASN A 714 0.74 11.03 -22.57
C ASN A 714 1.86 11.03 -21.51
N LEU A 715 2.02 9.95 -20.72
CA LEU A 715 3.16 9.78 -19.84
C LEU A 715 4.45 9.64 -20.68
N PRO A 716 5.55 10.31 -20.31
CA PRO A 716 6.78 10.29 -21.11
C PRO A 716 7.46 8.91 -21.03
N PHE A 717 7.18 8.07 -22.02
CA PHE A 717 7.93 6.86 -22.35
C PHE A 717 8.78 7.14 -23.61
N ASN A 718 10.03 7.58 -23.42
CA ASN A 718 11.02 7.90 -24.45
C ASN A 718 10.54 8.94 -25.45
N VAL A 719 10.54 10.20 -25.01
CA VAL A 719 10.61 11.35 -25.92
C VAL A 719 12.09 11.62 -26.19
N PRO A 720 12.61 11.43 -27.43
CA PRO A 720 14.01 11.70 -27.73
C PRO A 720 14.41 13.15 -27.44
N ASP A 721 15.66 13.39 -27.05
CA ASP A 721 16.17 14.76 -26.96
C ASP A 721 16.19 15.40 -28.37
N PRO A 722 15.54 16.55 -28.60
CA PRO A 722 15.44 17.14 -29.93
C PRO A 722 16.75 17.74 -30.46
N ALA A 723 17.77 17.92 -29.59
CA ALA A 723 19.10 18.38 -29.95
C ALA A 723 20.15 17.24 -30.01
N ASP A 724 19.83 16.05 -29.50
CA ASP A 724 20.71 14.87 -29.52
C ASP A 724 19.89 13.55 -29.53
N PRO A 725 19.09 13.29 -30.59
CA PRO A 725 18.06 12.26 -30.59
C PRO A 725 18.57 10.81 -30.60
N THR A 726 19.89 10.61 -30.75
CA THR A 726 20.57 9.32 -30.65
C THR A 726 21.05 8.99 -29.22
N ASN A 727 21.10 9.98 -28.34
CA ASN A 727 21.68 9.88 -27.01
C ASN A 727 20.61 9.58 -25.94
N LEU A 728 20.39 8.30 -25.67
CA LEU A 728 19.34 7.83 -24.77
C LEU A 728 19.42 8.41 -23.34
N PHE A 729 20.59 8.84 -22.87
CA PHE A 729 20.74 9.46 -21.55
C PHE A 729 20.07 10.83 -21.44
N LYS A 730 19.77 11.49 -22.57
CA LYS A 730 19.04 12.76 -22.63
C LYS A 730 17.54 12.59 -22.91
N ASN A 731 17.10 11.41 -23.32
CA ASN A 731 15.70 11.18 -23.68
C ASN A 731 14.77 11.41 -22.46
N LYS A 732 13.78 12.27 -22.64
CA LYS A 732 12.82 12.63 -21.60
C LYS A 732 11.85 11.47 -21.38
N GLY A 733 11.96 10.84 -20.22
CA GLY A 733 11.26 9.59 -19.90
C GLY A 733 12.12 8.38 -20.29
N LEU A 734 12.84 7.82 -19.33
CA LEU A 734 14.03 6.98 -19.57
C LEU A 734 13.74 5.54 -20.06
N GLN A 735 12.49 5.16 -20.36
CA GLN A 735 12.14 3.90 -21.01
C GLN A 735 11.33 4.14 -22.28
N SER A 736 11.55 3.32 -23.31
CA SER A 736 10.78 3.31 -24.55
C SER A 736 9.92 2.05 -24.62
N LYS A 737 8.99 2.01 -25.58
CA LYS A 737 8.19 0.80 -25.85
C LYS A 737 9.08 -0.42 -26.12
N ALA A 738 10.25 -0.25 -26.75
CA ALA A 738 11.19 -1.34 -27.02
C ALA A 738 11.73 -2.00 -25.74
N ASP A 739 12.02 -1.20 -24.70
CA ASP A 739 12.43 -1.71 -23.40
C ASP A 739 11.33 -2.55 -22.73
N LEU A 740 10.07 -2.14 -22.86
CA LEU A 740 8.92 -2.90 -22.35
C LEU A 740 8.73 -4.25 -23.04
N ALA A 741 9.34 -4.51 -24.20
CA ALA A 741 9.11 -5.73 -24.98
C ALA A 741 9.76 -6.99 -24.39
N ASN A 742 10.76 -6.87 -23.53
CA ASN A 742 11.58 -7.97 -23.03
C ASN A 742 11.63 -7.97 -21.49
N HIS A 743 11.46 -9.14 -20.85
CA HIS A 743 11.13 -9.37 -19.42
C HIS A 743 9.88 -8.68 -18.85
N LYS A 744 9.34 -7.64 -19.50
CA LYS A 744 8.20 -6.86 -18.99
C LYS A 744 6.89 -7.32 -19.64
N LEU A 745 6.72 -7.05 -20.94
CA LEU A 745 5.54 -7.41 -21.73
C LEU A 745 5.80 -8.57 -22.71
N GLY A 746 7.05 -9.04 -22.81
CA GLY A 746 7.42 -10.18 -23.64
C GLY A 746 6.85 -11.51 -23.15
N ILE A 747 6.72 -12.50 -24.05
CA ILE A 747 6.03 -13.77 -23.75
C ILE A 747 6.94 -14.77 -23.01
N GLY A 748 8.27 -14.68 -23.18
CA GLY A 748 9.28 -15.57 -22.57
C GLY A 748 9.31 -15.68 -21.04
N GLU A 749 8.60 -14.81 -20.31
CA GLU A 749 8.40 -14.94 -18.86
C GLU A 749 7.28 -15.93 -18.49
N VAL A 750 6.31 -16.14 -19.39
CA VAL A 750 5.05 -16.86 -19.11
C VAL A 750 4.91 -18.17 -19.88
N VAL A 751 5.94 -18.59 -20.61
CA VAL A 751 6.07 -19.88 -21.30
C VAL A 751 7.21 -20.70 -20.69
N ASP A 752 7.36 -21.98 -21.07
CA ASP A 752 8.49 -22.81 -20.62
C ASP A 752 9.82 -22.21 -21.13
N ARG A 753 10.88 -22.35 -20.31
CA ARG A 753 12.26 -21.99 -20.65
C ARG A 753 13.08 -23.27 -20.80
N GLY A 754 13.35 -23.66 -22.05
CA GLY A 754 14.12 -24.86 -22.41
C GLY A 754 13.32 -26.01 -23.03
N PRO A 755 14.00 -27.12 -23.38
CA PRO A 755 13.40 -28.40 -23.77
C PRO A 755 12.57 -29.05 -22.62
N ASP A 756 11.94 -30.19 -22.89
CA ASP A 756 10.96 -30.81 -21.98
C ASP A 756 11.50 -31.32 -20.64
N ASP A 757 12.82 -31.49 -20.52
CA ASP A 757 13.52 -31.86 -19.29
C ASP A 757 13.95 -30.65 -18.42
N TRP A 758 13.63 -29.42 -18.82
CA TRP A 758 13.94 -28.18 -18.08
C TRP A 758 12.76 -27.66 -17.25
N GLU A 759 12.99 -26.60 -16.48
CA GLU A 759 12.01 -25.97 -15.59
C GLU A 759 10.73 -25.55 -16.34
N LYS A 760 9.67 -26.35 -16.16
CA LYS A 760 8.32 -26.05 -16.63
C LYS A 760 7.80 -24.80 -15.93
N THR A 761 7.20 -23.89 -16.69
CA THR A 761 6.89 -22.55 -16.19
C THR A 761 5.85 -22.59 -15.06
N ARG A 762 6.15 -21.90 -13.95
CA ARG A 762 5.27 -21.77 -12.78
C ARG A 762 3.87 -21.24 -13.13
N PHE A 763 3.72 -20.50 -14.22
CA PHE A 763 2.43 -20.05 -14.75
C PHE A 763 1.46 -21.19 -15.12
N ARG A 764 1.93 -22.43 -15.32
CA ARG A 764 1.08 -23.63 -15.43
C ARG A 764 0.19 -23.86 -14.21
N GLN A 765 0.54 -23.31 -13.04
CA GLN A 765 -0.35 -23.35 -11.86
C GLN A 765 -1.66 -22.57 -12.04
N LEU A 766 -1.75 -21.66 -13.02
CA LEU A 766 -3.02 -21.01 -13.38
C LEU A 766 -4.09 -22.02 -13.83
N ASP A 767 -3.71 -23.18 -14.38
CA ASP A 767 -4.67 -24.22 -14.78
C ASP A 767 -5.38 -24.87 -13.58
N SER A 768 -4.86 -24.71 -12.36
CA SER A 768 -5.57 -25.09 -11.12
C SER A 768 -6.75 -24.17 -10.77
N VAL A 769 -6.83 -22.99 -11.40
CA VAL A 769 -7.90 -21.99 -11.22
C VAL A 769 -9.04 -22.26 -12.20
N THR A 770 -8.71 -22.58 -13.45
CA THR A 770 -9.60 -23.04 -14.52
C THR A 770 -8.73 -23.72 -15.59
N PRO A 771 -9.05 -24.95 -16.05
CA PRO A 771 -8.22 -25.65 -17.03
C PRO A 771 -8.03 -24.84 -18.32
N GLY A 772 -6.77 -24.67 -18.74
CA GLY A 772 -6.40 -23.90 -19.94
C GLY A 772 -6.17 -22.41 -19.71
N LEU A 773 -6.37 -21.90 -18.48
CA LEU A 773 -6.11 -20.49 -18.16
C LEU A 773 -4.64 -20.09 -18.42
N HIS A 774 -3.69 -21.01 -18.28
CA HIS A 774 -2.29 -20.73 -18.63
C HIS A 774 -2.11 -20.45 -20.13
N LEU A 775 -2.67 -21.29 -20.99
CA LEU A 775 -2.67 -21.09 -22.45
C LEU A 775 -3.44 -19.81 -22.84
N MET A 776 -4.56 -19.52 -22.18
CA MET A 776 -5.31 -18.29 -22.42
C MET A 776 -4.50 -17.04 -22.09
N PHE A 777 -3.70 -17.07 -21.01
CA PHE A 777 -2.79 -15.99 -20.65
C PHE A 777 -1.64 -15.80 -21.67
N ILE A 778 -1.13 -16.90 -22.25
CA ILE A 778 -0.16 -16.84 -23.35
C ILE A 778 -0.80 -16.16 -24.57
N ASN A 779 -2.00 -16.59 -24.99
CA ASN A 779 -2.72 -16.03 -26.14
C ASN A 779 -3.06 -14.53 -25.98
N SER A 780 -3.51 -14.10 -24.80
CA SER A 780 -3.77 -12.68 -24.53
C SER A 780 -2.48 -11.85 -24.43
N SER A 781 -1.40 -12.43 -23.89
CA SER A 781 -0.09 -11.80 -23.90
C SER A 781 0.44 -11.61 -25.33
N ILE A 782 0.20 -12.56 -26.25
CA ILE A 782 0.57 -12.41 -27.67
C ILE A 782 -0.28 -11.34 -28.36
N SER A 783 -1.57 -11.21 -28.02
CA SER A 783 -2.39 -10.10 -28.56
C SER A 783 -1.92 -8.73 -28.06
N LEU A 784 -1.64 -8.59 -26.75
CA LEU A 784 -1.03 -7.39 -26.17
C LEU A 784 0.29 -7.04 -26.87
N TYR A 785 1.15 -8.04 -27.09
CA TYR A 785 2.40 -7.89 -27.82
C TYR A 785 2.16 -7.42 -29.28
N ASN A 786 1.26 -8.08 -30.01
CA ASN A 786 0.96 -7.74 -31.40
C ASN A 786 0.44 -6.30 -31.53
N THR A 787 -0.45 -5.86 -30.62
CA THR A 787 -1.00 -4.49 -30.62
C THR A 787 0.08 -3.43 -30.35
N LEU A 788 1.06 -3.71 -29.50
CA LEU A 788 2.16 -2.79 -29.22
C LEU A 788 3.26 -2.78 -30.30
N TYR A 789 3.62 -3.95 -30.83
CA TYR A 789 4.88 -4.13 -31.57
C TYR A 789 4.73 -4.51 -33.05
N ALA A 790 3.68 -5.22 -33.46
CA ALA A 790 3.62 -5.77 -34.83
C ALA A 790 3.64 -4.69 -35.94
N ASN A 791 3.25 -3.46 -35.60
CA ASN A 791 3.25 -2.29 -36.48
C ASN A 791 4.44 -1.32 -36.24
N THR A 792 5.34 -1.61 -35.31
CA THR A 792 6.55 -0.82 -35.06
C THR A 792 7.56 -1.06 -36.18
N THR A 793 8.14 0.01 -36.72
CA THR A 793 9.12 -0.07 -37.83
C THR A 793 10.54 -0.28 -37.30
N TYR A 794 11.49 -0.67 -38.17
CA TYR A 794 12.85 -0.97 -37.72
C TYR A 794 13.61 0.29 -37.27
N GLU A 795 13.27 1.47 -37.78
CA GLU A 795 13.90 2.75 -37.41
C GLU A 795 13.55 3.16 -35.98
N GLN A 796 12.44 2.66 -35.45
CA GLN A 796 12.00 2.88 -34.06
C GLN A 796 12.75 1.96 -33.06
N TRP A 797 13.59 1.05 -33.56
CA TRP A 797 14.47 0.17 -32.81
C TRP A 797 15.91 0.30 -33.31
N ARG A 798 16.77 1.06 -32.62
CA ARG A 798 18.13 1.36 -33.12
C ARG A 798 18.95 0.08 -33.35
N ARG A 799 19.98 0.08 -34.20
CA ARG A 799 20.92 -1.06 -34.22
C ARG A 799 21.91 -0.91 -33.04
N CYS A 800 22.23 -2.01 -32.37
CA CYS A 800 23.10 -1.97 -31.19
C CYS A 800 24.54 -1.60 -31.58
N ASP A 801 25.15 -0.67 -30.85
CA ASP A 801 26.56 -0.30 -31.03
C ASP A 801 27.40 -0.89 -29.89
N PRO A 802 28.34 -1.83 -30.15
CA PRO A 802 29.21 -2.37 -29.10
C PRO A 802 30.17 -1.34 -28.50
N ASN A 803 30.33 -0.16 -29.11
CA ASN A 803 31.10 0.97 -28.57
C ASN A 803 30.27 1.87 -27.64
N ALA A 804 28.93 1.79 -27.71
CA ALA A 804 28.06 2.46 -26.75
C ALA A 804 28.04 1.65 -25.45
N THR A 805 28.34 2.31 -24.33
CA THR A 805 28.29 1.69 -23.00
C THR A 805 27.13 2.20 -22.16
N PHE A 806 26.61 1.32 -21.31
CA PHE A 806 25.79 1.70 -20.16
C PHE A 806 26.60 1.40 -18.89
N GLY A 807 27.01 2.45 -18.17
CA GLY A 807 28.02 2.31 -17.13
C GLY A 807 29.33 1.75 -17.71
N THR A 808 29.74 0.58 -17.23
CA THR A 808 30.97 -0.12 -17.62
C THR A 808 30.78 -1.23 -18.67
N GLU A 809 29.55 -1.49 -19.11
CA GLU A 809 29.22 -2.60 -20.02
C GLU A 809 28.80 -2.09 -21.40
N SER A 810 29.12 -2.83 -22.47
CA SER A 810 28.66 -2.51 -23.82
C SER A 810 27.17 -2.83 -24.02
N GLU A 811 26.49 -2.11 -24.91
CA GLU A 811 25.06 -2.30 -25.21
C GLU A 811 24.71 -3.75 -25.60
N VAL A 812 25.62 -4.49 -26.22
CA VAL A 812 25.44 -5.91 -26.61
C VAL A 812 25.60 -6.91 -25.44
N LYS A 813 25.68 -6.43 -24.19
CA LYS A 813 25.77 -7.24 -22.96
C LYS A 813 24.96 -6.65 -21.81
N SER A 814 24.97 -5.34 -21.66
CA SER A 814 24.14 -4.69 -20.65
C SER A 814 22.67 -4.82 -21.06
N GLY A 815 21.77 -4.94 -20.08
CA GLY A 815 20.39 -5.40 -20.29
C GLY A 815 19.44 -4.44 -21.04
N PHE A 816 19.90 -3.57 -21.93
CA PHE A 816 19.12 -2.49 -22.53
C PHE A 816 18.54 -2.85 -23.90
N ARG A 817 17.20 -2.96 -23.96
CA ARG A 817 16.47 -3.50 -25.12
C ARG A 817 15.99 -2.45 -26.12
N PHE A 818 16.65 -1.31 -26.16
CA PHE A 818 16.35 -0.23 -27.12
C PHE A 818 16.79 -0.56 -28.55
N CYS A 819 17.60 -1.62 -28.71
CA CYS A 819 18.29 -1.93 -29.93
C CYS A 819 18.05 -3.36 -30.46
N LEU A 820 18.35 -3.52 -31.74
CA LEU A 820 18.41 -4.78 -32.49
C LEU A 820 19.88 -5.16 -32.70
N ASP A 821 20.23 -6.42 -32.47
CA ASP A 821 21.60 -6.91 -32.63
C ASP A 821 22.10 -6.71 -34.06
N ALA A 822 23.19 -5.95 -34.19
CA ALA A 822 23.88 -5.74 -35.45
C ALA A 822 24.59 -7.01 -35.95
N LYS A 823 24.98 -7.93 -35.05
CA LYS A 823 25.71 -9.17 -35.37
C LYS A 823 24.80 -10.32 -35.78
N ARG A 824 23.48 -10.22 -35.54
CA ARG A 824 22.48 -11.27 -35.83
C ARG A 824 22.80 -12.60 -35.15
N THR A 825 23.08 -12.56 -33.85
CA THR A 825 23.48 -13.73 -33.04
C THR A 825 22.31 -14.73 -32.90
N PRO A 826 22.40 -15.96 -33.42
CA PRO A 826 21.31 -16.94 -33.38
C PRO A 826 21.01 -17.42 -31.96
N LEU A 827 19.90 -18.14 -31.78
CA LEU A 827 19.62 -18.85 -30.52
C LEU A 827 20.66 -19.95 -30.25
N PRO A 828 21.16 -20.09 -29.00
CA PRO A 828 21.98 -21.23 -28.59
C PRO A 828 21.29 -22.56 -28.86
N LEU A 829 22.07 -23.56 -29.29
CA LEU A 829 21.60 -24.94 -29.47
C LEU A 829 22.04 -25.80 -28.29
N ASN A 830 21.17 -26.69 -27.80
CA ASN A 830 21.51 -27.67 -26.77
C ASN A 830 22.24 -28.89 -27.37
N ASP A 831 22.65 -29.84 -26.52
CA ASP A 831 23.33 -31.08 -26.93
C ASP A 831 22.53 -31.95 -27.92
N LYS A 832 21.21 -31.71 -28.03
CA LYS A 832 20.27 -32.36 -28.96
C LYS A 832 20.07 -31.56 -30.26
N GLY A 833 20.82 -30.46 -30.47
CA GLY A 833 20.72 -29.57 -31.62
C GLY A 833 19.50 -28.62 -31.60
N GLN A 834 18.76 -28.53 -30.49
CA GLN A 834 17.52 -27.76 -30.38
C GLN A 834 17.80 -26.34 -29.85
N PRO A 835 17.16 -25.29 -30.41
CA PRO A 835 17.22 -23.94 -29.85
C PRO A 835 16.76 -23.89 -28.38
N HIS A 836 17.40 -23.04 -27.56
CA HIS A 836 17.02 -22.80 -26.17
C HIS A 836 17.50 -21.41 -25.68
N LEU A 837 17.07 -20.99 -24.48
CA LEU A 837 17.66 -19.86 -23.75
C LEU A 837 18.64 -20.37 -22.69
N VAL A 838 19.93 -20.02 -22.80
CA VAL A 838 20.90 -20.19 -21.70
C VAL A 838 20.47 -19.31 -20.51
N GLY A 839 20.66 -19.72 -19.26
CA GLY A 839 20.08 -19.01 -18.12
C GLY A 839 20.85 -17.79 -17.60
N GLY A 840 20.36 -16.56 -17.87
CA GLY A 840 20.79 -15.33 -17.18
C GLY A 840 20.17 -14.06 -17.76
N TRP A 841 19.74 -13.11 -16.89
CA TRP A 841 18.88 -11.97 -17.26
C TRP A 841 19.50 -10.95 -18.25
N VAL A 842 20.80 -11.06 -18.51
CA VAL A 842 21.59 -10.17 -19.37
C VAL A 842 22.13 -10.85 -20.63
N ASP A 843 22.00 -12.18 -20.76
CA ASP A 843 22.71 -12.99 -21.76
C ASP A 843 22.00 -13.11 -23.11
N TRP A 844 20.93 -12.32 -23.35
CA TRP A 844 20.07 -12.43 -24.53
C TRP A 844 19.79 -11.10 -25.22
N THR A 845 19.85 -11.10 -26.55
CA THR A 845 19.29 -10.04 -27.38
C THR A 845 17.75 -10.09 -27.36
N THR A 846 17.09 -8.99 -27.70
CA THR A 846 15.62 -8.95 -27.81
C THR A 846 15.12 -9.91 -28.90
N GLU A 847 15.87 -10.07 -29.98
CA GLU A 847 15.49 -10.95 -31.09
C GLU A 847 15.68 -12.44 -30.74
N GLN A 848 16.71 -12.81 -29.97
CA GLN A 848 16.83 -14.16 -29.40
C GLN A 848 15.63 -14.45 -28.48
N TYR A 849 15.34 -13.54 -27.54
CA TYR A 849 14.25 -13.70 -26.58
C TYR A 849 12.86 -13.75 -27.25
N THR A 850 12.61 -12.95 -28.28
CA THR A 850 11.34 -12.98 -29.04
C THR A 850 11.25 -14.19 -29.97
N SER A 851 12.34 -14.62 -30.60
CA SER A 851 12.37 -15.86 -31.38
C SER A 851 12.11 -17.10 -30.51
N TRP A 852 12.72 -17.16 -29.31
CA TRP A 852 12.38 -18.20 -28.33
C TRP A 852 10.92 -18.13 -27.90
N SER A 853 10.40 -16.92 -27.65
CA SER A 853 9.00 -16.70 -27.28
C SER A 853 8.04 -17.27 -28.32
N VAL A 854 8.31 -17.11 -29.63
CA VAL A 854 7.52 -17.70 -30.72
C VAL A 854 7.62 -19.23 -30.73
N ILE A 855 8.81 -19.80 -30.55
CA ILE A 855 9.02 -21.26 -30.54
C ILE A 855 8.32 -21.90 -29.34
N SER A 856 8.53 -21.38 -28.13
CA SER A 856 7.95 -21.92 -26.91
C SER A 856 6.42 -21.75 -26.88
N ALA A 857 5.89 -20.59 -27.29
CA ALA A 857 4.44 -20.40 -27.41
C ALA A 857 3.80 -21.39 -28.41
N ARG A 858 4.48 -21.74 -29.51
CA ARG A 858 4.04 -22.79 -30.44
C ARG A 858 3.91 -24.15 -29.74
N ASN A 859 4.91 -24.52 -28.95
CA ASN A 859 4.95 -25.79 -28.22
C ASN A 859 3.90 -25.87 -27.09
N HIS A 860 3.45 -24.72 -26.56
CA HIS A 860 2.32 -24.62 -25.64
C HIS A 860 0.94 -24.66 -26.35
N GLY A 861 0.89 -24.64 -27.69
CA GLY A 861 -0.35 -24.67 -28.46
C GLY A 861 -1.02 -23.31 -28.67
N ALA A 862 -0.26 -22.21 -28.64
CA ALA A 862 -0.77 -20.85 -28.86
C ALA A 862 -1.48 -20.68 -30.22
N GLU A 863 -2.48 -19.80 -30.26
CA GLU A 863 -3.32 -19.57 -31.44
C GLU A 863 -2.51 -19.21 -32.70
N ALA A 864 -2.61 -20.06 -33.72
CA ALA A 864 -1.80 -19.98 -34.93
C ALA A 864 -1.85 -18.61 -35.64
N GLN A 865 -3.00 -17.92 -35.65
CA GLN A 865 -3.12 -16.60 -36.28
C GLN A 865 -2.36 -15.51 -35.49
N ARG A 866 -2.51 -15.48 -34.15
CA ARG A 866 -1.78 -14.53 -33.28
C ARG A 866 -0.28 -14.77 -33.34
N LEU A 867 0.10 -16.05 -33.32
CA LEU A 867 1.48 -16.50 -33.42
C LEU A 867 2.09 -16.19 -34.79
N LYS A 868 1.30 -16.25 -35.87
CA LYS A 868 1.75 -15.82 -37.20
C LYS A 868 2.09 -14.33 -37.21
N THR A 869 1.22 -13.45 -36.69
CA THR A 869 1.50 -12.00 -36.63
C THR A 869 2.79 -11.69 -35.87
N PHE A 870 3.02 -12.37 -34.73
CA PHE A 870 4.25 -12.24 -33.95
C PHE A 870 5.47 -12.76 -34.75
N SER A 871 5.39 -13.98 -35.28
CA SER A 871 6.47 -14.58 -36.09
C SER A 871 6.81 -13.74 -37.32
N ASP A 872 5.81 -13.25 -38.05
CA ASP A 872 5.97 -12.38 -39.21
C ASP A 872 6.70 -11.08 -38.83
N TRP A 873 6.45 -10.53 -37.63
CA TRP A 873 7.16 -9.35 -37.14
C TRP A 873 8.62 -9.66 -36.81
N THR A 874 8.88 -10.74 -36.07
CA THR A 874 10.26 -11.15 -35.75
C THR A 874 11.06 -11.37 -37.04
N THR A 875 10.47 -12.03 -38.05
CA THR A 875 11.10 -12.19 -39.38
C THR A 875 11.23 -10.88 -40.16
N ARG A 876 10.38 -9.86 -39.97
CA ARG A 876 10.59 -8.52 -40.57
C ARG A 876 11.77 -7.77 -39.95
N MET A 877 11.90 -7.82 -38.63
CA MET A 877 12.96 -7.11 -37.88
C MET A 877 14.33 -7.79 -38.00
N TRP A 878 14.29 -9.12 -38.10
CA TRP A 878 15.45 -10.01 -38.16
C TRP A 878 15.24 -11.14 -39.19
N PRO A 879 15.25 -10.84 -40.50
CA PRO A 879 15.18 -11.84 -41.54
C PRO A 879 16.54 -12.53 -41.69
N ASN A 880 16.63 -13.80 -41.25
CA ASN A 880 17.56 -14.85 -41.68
C ASN A 880 17.08 -16.19 -41.12
#